data_AF-A0A7X7KRP1-F1
#
_entry.id   AF-A0A7X7KRP1-F1
#
_cell.length_a   1.000
_cell.length_b   1.000
_cell.length_c   1.000
_cell.angle_alpha   90.00
_cell.angle_beta   90.00
_cell.angle_gamma   90.00
#
_symmetry.space_group_name_H-M   'P 1'
#
loop_
_entity.id
_entity.type
_entity.pdbx_description
1 polymer ?
#
loop_
_entity_poly.entity_id
_entity_poly.type
_entity_poly.pdbx_seq_one_letter_code
_entity_poly.pdbx_strand_id
1 'polypeptide(L)'
;MTRIPWRRVAVGVLGALAVAAQSPTLRRVNILALQAGGDRPVEVAASCQAHGAYADLLRARLFEPDGRLAGSARAAVGETLRLILAPGAPRRLALELNSGWNVAALDLPPEVPWALVARPGQPLQTIREWGPLCFYVPPETATVTLWIRASVTNEAAHLRIAAQDGTVLLQREDDFDRRTQLRLEVPPGQADAVWSVSLLPCAAPRHHTDDVELELGPQVPGFLSPRAEWSRLFAAGWTPAPAALSSRLPPRPAVRAPYRPTPSAALDAALERRAGAAWQTSLPVTYVLDYGANHLGNPDYVPAVATAPPALLHLGKDVVFNHAWGPVRALGGENQAYGHGEAITRLSPEEAAARLDGLRQMVAALHEAGVRYVTPYICGMTLNGDPQRRSGFWEFYDHWDDYRGLGLGPRPAQDPLEWLQRNADGTPRLYYRYDIDAGFYPPFKDNHRYAACWHTTGWRTWLLEVVRFVARTGCDGVFVDNGCSQKSRSPAALAAFRAFLKERWTAAQARDLLGIADLDAAAFPGDRDEGLAAVEMQRFWCATLRDQMAAIRAAGTAELGRDFVVFPNGGRPSEIQAALSDTDFVMFEKSIGEYGTNPGLVLQPVFDGVTLRVINDSLFDLLFVRSLRSRVRPIILTRGGYPSTRPEWVLNPDAARLGMAECAAFSGGGGFLLTPRFDAYHDALNDLRAFIEGHPDLHAGLLPWTDTAVLALAEQVWHGNSDHMGQVRRLTPLLADAHVRFDLLPESRLDAAALSEAGVVVACAARVLAESHLQALARFVDAGGRLVVAGAFADQDEYRRDRPALPAPLAGLRDLADGQSLRAGAGEILRADSDEALVDRLAPRGLALTRDGGRPAPGVRVASYRSPDGQRLVLHLVNYHVPLGVDPPPVEAVADLSLAVPLPAGRTLRGFRVLSSDVPGALPAEVTLAEGIATVRLPQLRIHAVVELVMN
;
A
#
# COMPACT_ATOMS: atom_id res chain seq x y z
N MET A 1 15.91 -56.23 -16.61
CA MET A 1 16.93 -57.09 -17.26
C MET A 1 16.85 -56.87 -18.76
N THR A 2 17.75 -56.06 -19.32
CA THR A 2 18.35 -56.20 -20.67
C THR A 2 19.37 -55.07 -20.85
N ARG A 3 20.65 -55.44 -20.78
CA ARG A 3 21.81 -54.60 -21.08
C ARG A 3 22.02 -54.58 -22.60
N ILE A 4 22.32 -53.42 -23.18
CA ILE A 4 22.95 -53.30 -24.51
C ILE A 4 24.08 -52.27 -24.40
N PRO A 5 25.27 -52.50 -25.02
CA PRO A 5 26.55 -52.02 -24.50
C PRO A 5 27.07 -50.73 -25.13
N TRP A 6 28.06 -50.19 -24.44
CA TRP A 6 28.88 -49.02 -24.73
C TRP A 6 29.58 -49.10 -26.09
N ARG A 7 29.52 -48.02 -26.88
CA ARG A 7 30.51 -47.71 -27.92
C ARG A 7 31.38 -46.55 -27.44
N ARG A 8 32.67 -46.83 -27.23
CA ARG A 8 33.73 -45.83 -27.16
C ARG A 8 33.88 -45.19 -28.54
N VAL A 9 33.73 -43.88 -28.64
CA VAL A 9 34.22 -43.08 -29.77
C VAL A 9 35.33 -42.18 -29.26
N ALA A 10 36.38 -42.12 -30.06
CA ALA A 10 37.70 -41.60 -29.75
C ALA A 10 37.70 -40.09 -29.44
N VAL A 11 38.65 -39.74 -28.58
CA VAL A 11 39.09 -38.38 -28.25
C VAL A 11 39.56 -37.67 -29.52
N GLY A 12 38.81 -36.65 -29.94
CA GLY A 12 39.26 -35.63 -30.87
C GLY A 12 39.54 -34.35 -30.07
N VAL A 13 40.82 -34.01 -29.93
CA VAL A 13 41.27 -32.71 -29.39
C VAL A 13 40.87 -31.64 -30.41
N LEU A 14 39.77 -30.93 -30.14
CA LEU A 14 39.41 -29.69 -30.84
C LEU A 14 39.82 -28.52 -29.95
N GLY A 15 40.81 -27.78 -30.42
CA GLY A 15 41.35 -26.60 -29.75
C GLY A 15 40.27 -25.58 -29.44
N ALA A 16 40.37 -24.99 -28.26
CA ALA A 16 39.53 -23.90 -27.80
C ALA A 16 39.69 -22.68 -28.74
N LEU A 17 38.73 -22.49 -29.63
CA LEU A 17 38.46 -21.17 -30.19
C LEU A 17 37.94 -20.31 -29.03
N ALA A 18 38.70 -19.28 -28.66
CA ALA A 18 38.25 -18.26 -27.73
C ALA A 18 37.06 -17.52 -28.36
N VAL A 19 35.84 -17.94 -28.02
CA VAL A 19 34.62 -17.21 -28.33
C VAL A 19 34.71 -15.90 -27.55
N ALA A 20 34.70 -14.76 -28.26
CA ALA A 20 34.63 -13.45 -27.62
C ALA A 20 33.40 -13.43 -26.70
N ALA A 21 33.58 -13.03 -25.44
CA ALA A 21 32.50 -13.01 -24.46
C ALA A 21 31.37 -12.10 -24.96
N GLN A 22 30.18 -12.65 -25.15
CA GLN A 22 28.99 -11.88 -25.48
C GLN A 22 28.35 -11.39 -24.19
N SER A 23 28.25 -10.07 -24.04
CA SER A 23 27.58 -9.45 -22.90
C SER A 23 26.09 -9.83 -22.88
N PRO A 24 25.52 -10.15 -21.72
CA PRO A 24 24.11 -10.50 -21.61
C PRO A 24 23.22 -9.30 -21.93
N THR A 25 22.16 -9.55 -22.69
CA THR A 25 21.03 -8.65 -22.85
C THR A 25 20.03 -8.88 -21.72
N LEU A 26 19.81 -7.84 -20.93
CA LEU A 26 19.05 -7.92 -19.68
C LEU A 26 17.57 -7.60 -19.92
N ARG A 27 16.68 -8.31 -19.21
CA ARG A 27 15.23 -8.06 -19.22
C ARG A 27 14.71 -7.91 -17.80
N ARG A 28 13.66 -7.09 -17.61
CA ARG A 28 13.09 -6.79 -16.29
C ARG A 28 14.14 -6.21 -15.35
N VAL A 29 14.02 -6.47 -14.05
CA VAL A 29 14.92 -5.94 -13.02
C VAL A 29 16.18 -6.81 -12.93
N ASN A 30 17.34 -6.19 -13.13
CA ASN A 30 18.66 -6.77 -12.91
C ASN A 30 19.51 -5.80 -12.08
N ILE A 31 20.42 -6.35 -11.28
CA ILE A 31 21.34 -5.55 -10.46
C ILE A 31 22.77 -5.86 -10.88
N LEU A 32 23.53 -4.80 -11.10
CA LEU A 32 24.97 -4.85 -11.36
C LEU A 32 25.71 -4.31 -10.14
N ALA A 33 26.72 -5.05 -9.68
CA ALA A 33 27.73 -4.52 -8.79
C ALA A 33 28.82 -3.84 -9.64
N LEU A 34 29.13 -2.59 -9.33
CA LEU A 34 30.20 -1.81 -9.95
C LEU A 34 31.28 -1.53 -8.91
N GLN A 35 32.55 -1.67 -9.28
CA GLN A 35 33.66 -1.18 -8.46
C GLN A 35 34.05 0.21 -8.97
N ALA A 36 33.70 1.25 -8.21
CA ALA A 36 34.06 2.63 -8.52
C ALA A 36 35.25 3.11 -7.68
N GLY A 37 36.03 4.06 -8.20
CA GLY A 37 37.15 4.69 -7.50
C GLY A 37 38.10 5.39 -8.46
N GLY A 38 38.99 6.22 -7.92
CA GLY A 38 40.00 6.96 -8.68
C GLY A 38 39.69 8.46 -8.83
N ASP A 39 40.54 9.14 -9.60
CA ASP A 39 40.59 10.61 -9.65
C ASP A 39 39.67 11.24 -10.70
N ARG A 40 39.02 10.43 -11.56
CA ARG A 40 38.18 10.91 -12.66
C ARG A 40 36.77 10.31 -12.59
N PRO A 41 35.74 11.08 -12.99
CA PRO A 41 34.41 10.53 -13.17
C PRO A 41 34.40 9.49 -14.29
N VAL A 42 33.56 8.48 -14.13
CA VAL A 42 33.40 7.39 -15.10
C VAL A 42 31.94 7.37 -15.54
N GLU A 43 31.69 7.34 -16.84
CA GLU A 43 30.34 7.22 -17.37
C GLU A 43 29.95 5.74 -17.53
N VAL A 44 28.76 5.38 -17.07
CA VAL A 44 28.13 4.08 -17.34
C VAL A 44 26.88 4.31 -18.17
N ALA A 45 26.69 3.50 -19.22
CA ALA A 45 25.58 3.65 -20.14
C ALA A 45 24.81 2.33 -20.33
N ALA A 46 23.53 2.46 -20.66
CA ALA A 46 22.70 1.34 -21.08
C ALA A 46 21.70 1.80 -22.13
N SER A 47 21.51 1.02 -23.20
CA SER A 47 20.54 1.31 -24.25
C SER A 47 19.25 0.52 -24.05
N CYS A 48 18.12 1.19 -24.28
CA CYS A 48 16.81 0.55 -24.30
C CYS A 48 16.52 0.04 -25.72
N GLN A 49 16.34 -1.27 -25.86
CA GLN A 49 16.05 -1.90 -27.14
C GLN A 49 14.65 -2.53 -27.11
N ALA A 50 13.92 -2.40 -28.23
CA ALA A 50 12.62 -3.05 -28.38
C ALA A 50 12.79 -4.56 -28.42
N HIS A 51 11.93 -5.28 -27.70
CA HIS A 51 11.77 -6.74 -27.84
C HIS A 51 10.28 -7.07 -27.81
N GLY A 52 9.59 -6.74 -28.92
CA GLY A 52 8.14 -6.74 -29.03
C GLY A 52 7.54 -5.33 -29.10
N ALA A 53 6.22 -5.24 -28.93
CA ALA A 53 5.46 -3.98 -28.94
C ALA A 53 5.11 -3.52 -27.52
N TYR A 54 6.14 -3.19 -26.73
CA TYR A 54 5.99 -2.76 -25.33
C TYR A 54 6.34 -1.27 -25.16
N ALA A 55 5.54 -0.56 -24.37
CA ALA A 55 5.74 0.85 -24.04
C ALA A 55 6.64 1.09 -22.82
N ASP A 56 7.25 0.03 -22.27
CA ASP A 56 8.11 0.11 -21.09
C ASP A 56 9.37 0.94 -21.36
N LEU A 57 9.70 1.85 -20.44
CA LEU A 57 10.96 2.59 -20.47
C LEU A 57 12.04 1.79 -19.73
N LEU A 58 13.29 1.91 -20.18
CA LEU A 58 14.43 1.50 -19.36
C LEU A 58 14.63 2.53 -18.24
N ARG A 59 14.68 2.05 -17.00
CA ARG A 59 15.00 2.85 -15.80
C ARG A 59 16.29 2.34 -15.18
N ALA A 60 17.16 3.28 -14.80
CA ALA A 60 18.39 2.99 -14.09
C ALA A 60 18.45 3.74 -12.76
N ARG A 61 18.91 3.07 -11.70
CA ARG A 61 19.16 3.67 -10.38
C ARG A 61 20.53 3.23 -9.88
N LEU A 62 21.38 4.19 -9.55
CA LEU A 62 22.72 3.96 -9.01
C LEU A 62 22.73 4.25 -7.52
N PHE A 63 23.14 3.26 -6.72
CA PHE A 63 23.17 3.31 -5.27
C PHE A 63 24.60 3.21 -4.74
N GLU A 64 24.88 4.04 -3.75
CA GLU A 64 26.12 4.03 -2.96
C GLU A 64 26.13 2.86 -1.96
N PRO A 65 27.27 2.56 -1.31
CA PRO A 65 27.36 1.48 -0.31
C PRO A 65 26.31 1.60 0.80
N ASP A 66 26.04 2.84 1.23
CA ASP A 66 25.07 3.16 2.27
C ASP A 66 23.62 3.13 1.77
N GLY A 67 23.38 2.92 0.47
CA GLY A 67 22.06 2.92 -0.14
C GLY A 67 21.52 4.25 -0.59
N ARG A 68 22.29 5.33 -0.43
CA ARG A 68 21.94 6.63 -0.99
C ARG A 68 21.89 6.51 -2.51
N LEU A 69 20.82 7.03 -3.12
CA LEU A 69 20.74 7.18 -4.57
C LEU A 69 21.80 8.22 -5.02
N ALA A 70 22.81 7.77 -5.76
CA ALA A 70 23.82 8.63 -6.38
C ALA A 70 23.34 9.24 -7.69
N GLY A 71 22.43 8.56 -8.39
CA GLY A 71 21.85 9.05 -9.63
C GLY A 71 20.79 8.11 -10.17
N SER A 72 19.93 8.62 -11.04
CA SER A 72 18.93 7.83 -11.76
C SER A 72 18.70 8.41 -13.14
N ALA A 73 18.33 7.56 -14.08
CA ALA A 73 18.06 7.95 -15.46
C ALA A 73 16.97 7.07 -16.08
N ARG A 74 16.36 7.57 -17.14
CA ARG A 74 15.38 6.85 -17.95
C ARG A 74 15.70 6.97 -19.43
N ALA A 75 15.36 5.95 -20.21
CA ALA A 75 15.49 5.94 -21.65
C ALA A 75 14.26 5.29 -22.28
N ALA A 76 13.67 5.95 -23.28
CA ALA A 76 12.68 5.33 -24.15
C ALA A 76 13.35 4.34 -25.11
N VAL A 77 12.53 3.53 -25.78
CA VAL A 77 12.98 2.58 -26.79
C VAL A 77 13.82 3.31 -27.85
N GLY A 78 15.03 2.81 -28.10
CA GLY A 78 16.00 3.41 -29.04
C GLY A 78 16.92 4.45 -28.42
N GLU A 79 16.69 4.85 -27.16
CA GLU A 79 17.54 5.80 -26.44
C GLU A 79 18.57 5.10 -25.54
N THR A 80 19.63 5.83 -25.19
CA THR A 80 20.67 5.40 -24.26
C THR A 80 20.64 6.30 -23.03
N LEU A 81 20.51 5.70 -21.84
CA LEU A 81 20.71 6.41 -20.59
C LEU A 81 22.20 6.44 -20.23
N ARG A 82 22.61 7.49 -19.53
CA ARG A 82 23.98 7.70 -19.04
C ARG A 82 23.93 8.12 -17.58
N LEU A 83 24.78 7.51 -16.76
CA LEU A 83 24.98 7.85 -15.36
C LEU A 83 26.46 8.07 -15.11
N ILE A 84 26.79 9.06 -14.27
CA ILE A 84 28.17 9.38 -13.94
C ILE A 84 28.51 8.84 -12.55
N LEU A 85 29.50 7.95 -12.49
CA LEU A 85 30.14 7.53 -11.25
C LEU A 85 31.10 8.62 -10.80
N ALA A 86 30.82 9.25 -9.66
CA ALA A 86 31.69 10.29 -9.12
C ALA A 86 33.05 9.71 -8.67
N PRO A 87 34.16 10.46 -8.88
CA PRO A 87 35.49 10.08 -8.40
C PRO A 87 35.51 9.95 -6.87
N GLY A 88 36.47 9.21 -6.35
CA GLY A 88 36.63 9.04 -4.90
C GLY A 88 37.32 7.75 -4.50
N ALA A 89 37.25 7.44 -3.20
CA ALA A 89 37.80 6.22 -2.65
C ALA A 89 37.17 4.97 -3.30
N PRO A 90 37.95 3.87 -3.45
CA PRO A 90 37.43 2.59 -3.95
C PRO A 90 36.23 2.12 -3.14
N ARG A 91 35.10 1.89 -3.82
CA ARG A 91 33.84 1.45 -3.21
C ARG A 91 32.99 0.65 -4.18
N ARG A 92 32.11 -0.19 -3.63
CA ARG A 92 31.12 -0.94 -4.42
C ARG A 92 29.84 -0.12 -4.57
N LEU A 93 29.27 -0.09 -5.76
CA LEU A 93 28.00 0.55 -6.07
C LEU A 93 27.04 -0.49 -6.63
N ALA A 94 25.74 -0.31 -6.44
CA ALA A 94 24.72 -1.11 -7.13
C ALA A 94 24.07 -0.26 -8.23
N LEU A 95 24.10 -0.76 -9.46
CA LEU A 95 23.31 -0.23 -10.57
C LEU A 95 22.13 -1.16 -10.82
N GLU A 96 20.93 -0.72 -10.47
CA GLU A 96 19.70 -1.40 -10.84
C GLU A 96 19.26 -0.95 -12.23
N LEU A 97 18.92 -1.90 -13.10
CA LEU A 97 18.33 -1.68 -14.42
C LEU A 97 16.98 -2.37 -14.46
N ASN A 98 15.93 -1.64 -14.84
CA ASN A 98 14.60 -2.18 -15.07
C ASN A 98 14.13 -1.81 -16.47
N SER A 99 14.09 -2.79 -17.37
CA SER A 99 13.64 -2.61 -18.75
C SER A 99 12.17 -2.97 -18.98
N GLY A 100 11.43 -3.38 -17.94
CA GLY A 100 10.11 -3.99 -18.10
C GLY A 100 10.16 -5.17 -19.05
N TRP A 101 9.31 -5.15 -20.08
CA TRP A 101 9.32 -6.15 -21.15
C TRP A 101 10.21 -5.80 -22.35
N ASN A 102 10.81 -4.61 -22.37
CA ASN A 102 11.89 -4.27 -23.32
C ASN A 102 13.25 -4.78 -22.81
N VAL A 103 14.34 -4.45 -23.50
CA VAL A 103 15.68 -4.97 -23.22
C VAL A 103 16.64 -3.84 -22.84
N ALA A 104 17.50 -4.12 -21.86
CA ALA A 104 18.65 -3.28 -21.53
C ALA A 104 19.93 -3.92 -22.07
N ALA A 105 20.65 -3.21 -22.95
CA ALA A 105 21.98 -3.60 -23.38
C ALA A 105 23.02 -2.68 -22.72
N LEU A 106 23.95 -3.29 -22.01
CA LEU A 106 24.99 -2.60 -21.25
C LEU A 106 26.08 -2.04 -22.18
N ASP A 107 26.49 -0.81 -21.92
CA ASP A 107 27.64 -0.17 -22.53
C ASP A 107 28.50 0.45 -21.41
N LEU A 108 29.39 -0.38 -20.86
CA LEU A 108 30.25 -0.04 -19.72
C LEU A 108 31.71 0.11 -20.18
N PRO A 109 32.46 1.10 -19.68
CA PRO A 109 33.87 1.24 -20.04
C PRO A 109 34.69 -0.01 -19.65
N PRO A 110 35.63 -0.45 -20.50
CA PRO A 110 36.36 -1.72 -20.33
C PRO A 110 37.27 -1.77 -19.10
N GLU A 111 37.58 -0.63 -18.50
CA GLU A 111 38.38 -0.47 -17.29
C GLU A 111 37.58 -0.60 -15.99
N VAL A 112 36.24 -0.53 -16.05
CA VAL A 112 35.38 -0.54 -14.87
C VAL A 112 35.04 -1.97 -14.48
N PRO A 113 35.50 -2.48 -13.32
CA PRO A 113 35.11 -3.81 -12.89
C PRO A 113 33.62 -3.85 -12.57
N TRP A 114 32.92 -4.83 -13.15
CA TRP A 114 31.51 -5.06 -12.89
C TRP A 114 31.14 -6.55 -12.81
N ALA A 115 30.06 -6.83 -12.11
CA ALA A 115 29.45 -8.15 -12.03
C ALA A 115 27.92 -8.05 -11.99
N LEU A 116 27.24 -9.01 -12.60
CA LEU A 116 25.79 -9.20 -12.42
C LEU A 116 25.52 -9.96 -11.13
N VAL A 117 24.52 -9.51 -10.40
CA VAL A 117 24.05 -10.16 -9.18
C VAL A 117 23.05 -11.26 -9.57
N ALA A 118 23.35 -12.50 -9.20
CA ALA A 118 22.53 -13.68 -9.51
C ALA A 118 22.47 -14.59 -8.28
N ARG A 119 21.52 -14.33 -7.38
CA ARG A 119 21.43 -14.98 -6.05
C ARG A 119 20.00 -15.45 -5.78
N PRO A 120 19.74 -16.29 -4.77
CA PRO A 120 18.38 -16.73 -4.49
C PRO A 120 17.47 -15.53 -4.17
N GLY A 121 16.39 -15.35 -4.94
CA GLY A 121 15.47 -14.22 -4.80
C GLY A 121 15.89 -12.94 -5.54
N GLN A 122 17.00 -12.98 -6.26
CA GLN A 122 17.51 -11.94 -7.17
C GLN A 122 18.07 -12.62 -8.44
N PRO A 123 17.22 -13.20 -9.30
CA PRO A 123 17.68 -13.89 -10.50
C PRO A 123 18.25 -12.92 -11.51
N LEU A 124 19.32 -13.35 -12.20
CA LEU A 124 19.73 -12.76 -13.46
C LEU A 124 18.66 -13.10 -14.50
N GLN A 125 18.07 -12.07 -15.10
CA GLN A 125 17.00 -12.18 -16.09
C GLN A 125 17.52 -11.72 -17.45
N THR A 126 17.65 -12.67 -18.37
CA THR A 126 18.30 -12.45 -19.66
C THR A 126 17.48 -12.98 -20.81
N ILE A 127 17.71 -12.38 -21.97
CA ILE A 127 17.30 -12.92 -23.26
C ILE A 127 18.53 -13.30 -24.08
N ARG A 128 18.35 -14.22 -25.04
CA ARG A 128 19.37 -14.67 -26.00
C ARG A 128 20.57 -15.36 -25.33
N GLU A 129 21.45 -15.90 -26.18
CA GLU A 129 22.72 -16.48 -25.78
C GLU A 129 23.70 -15.43 -25.23
N TRP A 130 24.50 -15.83 -24.25
CA TRP A 130 25.54 -15.00 -23.66
C TRP A 130 26.61 -15.83 -22.95
N GLY A 131 27.74 -15.18 -22.67
CA GLY A 131 28.83 -15.75 -21.89
C GLY A 131 30.12 -15.96 -22.68
N PRO A 132 31.17 -16.51 -22.03
CA PRO A 132 31.17 -16.96 -20.64
C PRO A 132 31.12 -15.80 -19.62
N LEU A 133 30.37 -15.97 -18.53
CA LEU A 133 30.47 -15.16 -17.31
C LEU A 133 31.11 -15.99 -16.19
N CYS A 134 32.04 -15.40 -15.47
CA CYS A 134 32.83 -15.99 -14.41
C CYS A 134 32.20 -15.79 -13.02
N PHE A 135 32.24 -16.83 -12.17
CA PHE A 135 31.92 -16.75 -10.73
C PHE A 135 32.96 -17.49 -9.90
N TYR A 136 33.15 -17.07 -8.66
CA TYR A 136 34.15 -17.62 -7.76
C TYR A 136 33.57 -18.74 -6.90
N VAL A 137 34.29 -19.83 -6.78
CA VAL A 137 33.98 -20.96 -5.87
C VAL A 137 34.90 -20.86 -4.66
N PRO A 138 34.37 -20.49 -3.47
CA PRO A 138 35.18 -20.29 -2.27
C PRO A 138 35.93 -21.56 -1.81
N PRO A 139 36.98 -21.41 -0.99
CA PRO A 139 37.60 -22.53 -0.29
C PRO A 139 36.57 -23.37 0.47
N GLU A 140 36.84 -24.67 0.61
CA GLU A 140 36.00 -25.61 1.38
C GLU A 140 34.56 -25.81 0.83
N THR A 141 34.23 -25.24 -0.33
CA THR A 141 32.95 -25.48 -1.00
C THR A 141 32.89 -26.91 -1.51
N ALA A 142 32.04 -27.74 -0.93
CA ALA A 142 31.83 -29.11 -1.41
C ALA A 142 30.86 -29.18 -2.59
N THR A 143 29.87 -28.30 -2.62
CA THR A 143 28.81 -28.30 -3.64
C THR A 143 28.44 -26.89 -4.07
N VAL A 144 28.21 -26.72 -5.37
CA VAL A 144 27.64 -25.51 -5.96
C VAL A 144 26.24 -25.85 -6.46
N THR A 145 25.25 -25.06 -6.06
CA THR A 145 23.89 -25.19 -6.55
C THR A 145 23.56 -24.00 -7.46
N LEU A 146 22.79 -24.24 -8.52
CA LEU A 146 22.19 -23.19 -9.33
C LEU A 146 20.68 -23.46 -9.47
N TRP A 147 19.90 -22.41 -9.69
CA TRP A 147 18.52 -22.51 -10.13
C TRP A 147 18.36 -21.85 -11.49
N ILE A 148 17.58 -22.50 -12.35
CA ILE A 148 17.27 -21.99 -13.69
C ILE A 148 15.78 -22.15 -13.98
N ARG A 149 15.22 -21.20 -14.74
CA ARG A 149 13.83 -21.24 -15.21
C ARG A 149 13.70 -20.49 -16.55
N ALA A 150 12.95 -21.05 -17.49
CA ALA A 150 12.45 -20.34 -18.68
C ALA A 150 10.93 -20.55 -18.70
N SER A 151 10.15 -19.54 -18.32
CA SER A 151 8.75 -19.75 -17.92
C SER A 151 7.70 -19.44 -18.98
N VAL A 152 8.15 -19.00 -20.16
CA VAL A 152 7.27 -18.66 -21.30
C VAL A 152 7.26 -19.84 -22.27
N THR A 153 6.11 -20.06 -22.90
CA THR A 153 5.92 -21.19 -23.80
C THR A 153 6.91 -21.17 -24.98
N ASN A 154 7.58 -22.32 -25.20
CA ASN A 154 8.65 -22.55 -26.20
C ASN A 154 10.00 -21.87 -25.90
N GLU A 155 10.12 -21.20 -24.76
CA GLU A 155 11.43 -20.77 -24.27
C GLU A 155 12.09 -21.91 -23.50
N ALA A 156 13.42 -21.94 -23.54
CA ALA A 156 14.24 -23.01 -23.03
C ALA A 156 15.63 -22.46 -22.72
N ALA A 157 16.49 -23.28 -22.11
CA ALA A 157 17.87 -22.89 -21.91
C ALA A 157 18.84 -24.03 -22.24
N HIS A 158 19.93 -23.68 -22.94
CA HIS A 158 21.09 -24.55 -23.11
C HIS A 158 22.23 -24.04 -22.22
N LEU A 159 22.29 -24.54 -20.99
CA LEU A 159 23.24 -24.10 -19.97
C LEU A 159 24.56 -24.89 -20.07
N ARG A 160 25.69 -24.18 -20.05
CA ARG A 160 27.04 -24.77 -19.92
C ARG A 160 27.77 -24.17 -18.73
N ILE A 161 28.38 -25.02 -17.89
CA ILE A 161 29.23 -24.65 -16.76
C ILE A 161 30.59 -25.32 -16.92
N ALA A 162 31.66 -24.56 -16.79
CA ALA A 162 33.03 -25.05 -16.89
C ALA A 162 33.91 -24.59 -15.72
N ALA A 163 34.81 -25.47 -15.31
CA ALA A 163 35.84 -25.23 -14.30
C ALA A 163 36.93 -24.26 -14.81
N GLN A 164 37.84 -23.85 -13.91
CA GLN A 164 38.89 -22.88 -14.26
C GLN A 164 39.85 -23.40 -15.35
N ASP A 165 40.08 -24.72 -15.40
CA ASP A 165 40.92 -25.38 -16.40
C ASP A 165 40.19 -25.66 -17.73
N GLY A 166 38.93 -25.22 -17.86
CA GLY A 166 38.09 -25.44 -19.04
C GLY A 166 37.30 -26.75 -19.04
N THR A 167 37.46 -27.61 -18.03
CA THR A 167 36.69 -28.85 -17.89
C THR A 167 35.20 -28.53 -17.80
N VAL A 168 34.39 -29.11 -18.69
CA VAL A 168 32.92 -28.94 -18.65
C VAL A 168 32.35 -29.77 -17.50
N LEU A 169 31.81 -29.08 -16.51
CA LEU A 169 31.20 -29.68 -15.32
C LEU A 169 29.73 -30.01 -15.53
N LEU A 170 29.04 -29.22 -16.36
CA LEU A 170 27.67 -29.45 -16.78
C LEU A 170 27.44 -28.85 -18.17
N GLN A 171 26.73 -29.58 -19.01
CA GLN A 171 26.10 -29.02 -20.21
C GLN A 171 24.72 -29.68 -20.37
N ARG A 172 23.67 -28.87 -20.31
CA ARG A 172 22.29 -29.35 -20.32
C ARG A 172 21.40 -28.39 -21.10
N GLU A 173 20.65 -28.94 -22.03
CA GLU A 173 19.53 -28.27 -22.69
C GLU A 173 18.21 -28.87 -22.18
N ASP A 174 17.27 -28.01 -21.79
CA ASP A 174 15.94 -28.41 -21.30
C ASP A 174 14.95 -27.25 -21.44
N ASP A 175 13.65 -27.53 -21.31
CA ASP A 175 12.61 -26.48 -21.32
C ASP A 175 12.73 -25.55 -20.11
N PHE A 176 13.07 -26.10 -18.94
CA PHE A 176 13.09 -25.38 -17.66
C PHE A 176 11.81 -24.60 -17.35
N ASP A 177 10.64 -25.10 -17.79
CA ASP A 177 9.31 -24.49 -17.55
C ASP A 177 9.05 -24.24 -16.05
N ARG A 178 9.66 -25.08 -15.20
CA ARG A 178 9.67 -24.96 -13.73
C ARG A 178 11.07 -24.60 -13.24
N ARG A 179 11.11 -23.81 -12.16
CA ARG A 179 12.35 -23.49 -11.44
C ARG A 179 13.07 -24.77 -11.03
N THR A 180 14.17 -25.07 -11.70
CA THR A 180 14.89 -26.34 -11.61
C THR A 180 16.20 -26.14 -10.86
N GLN A 181 16.43 -26.96 -9.84
CA GLN A 181 17.69 -26.96 -9.07
C GLN A 181 18.72 -27.87 -9.75
N LEU A 182 19.91 -27.34 -9.98
CA LEU A 182 21.07 -28.05 -10.51
C LEU A 182 22.15 -28.09 -9.42
N ARG A 183 22.54 -29.30 -8.99
CA ARG A 183 23.56 -29.50 -7.96
C ARG A 183 24.82 -30.07 -8.59
N LEU A 184 25.95 -29.42 -8.33
CA LEU A 184 27.28 -29.77 -8.84
C LEU A 184 28.17 -30.07 -7.65
N GLU A 185 28.82 -31.23 -7.64
CA GLU A 185 29.88 -31.53 -6.69
C GLU A 185 31.17 -30.82 -7.15
N VAL A 186 31.90 -30.20 -6.23
CA VAL A 186 33.14 -29.48 -6.52
C VAL A 186 34.29 -30.49 -6.60
N PRO A 187 34.94 -30.69 -7.76
CA PRO A 187 36.04 -31.64 -7.88
C PRO A 187 37.25 -31.24 -7.01
N PRO A 188 38.11 -32.18 -6.59
CA PRO A 188 39.35 -31.86 -5.89
C PRO A 188 40.20 -30.85 -6.66
N GLY A 189 40.63 -29.77 -5.98
CA GLY A 189 41.41 -28.69 -6.60
C GLY A 189 40.61 -27.68 -7.43
N GLN A 190 39.28 -27.79 -7.46
CA GLN A 190 38.37 -26.85 -8.15
C GLN A 190 37.57 -25.96 -7.18
N ALA A 191 37.90 -26.00 -5.88
CA ALA A 191 37.56 -24.97 -4.90
C ALA A 191 38.68 -23.90 -4.89
N ASP A 192 38.43 -22.72 -4.32
CA ASP A 192 39.35 -21.58 -4.39
C ASP A 192 39.67 -21.16 -5.85
N ALA A 193 38.69 -21.36 -6.74
CA ALA A 193 38.85 -21.29 -8.19
C ALA A 193 37.74 -20.47 -8.85
N VAL A 194 37.97 -20.00 -10.08
CA VAL A 194 36.96 -19.26 -10.86
C VAL A 194 36.36 -20.19 -11.91
N TRP A 195 35.05 -20.44 -11.79
CA TRP A 195 34.28 -21.20 -12.77
C TRP A 195 33.60 -20.24 -13.76
N SER A 196 33.05 -20.76 -14.85
CA SER A 196 32.29 -20.00 -15.84
C SER A 196 30.94 -20.65 -16.14
N VAL A 197 29.97 -19.81 -16.49
CA VAL A 197 28.63 -20.20 -16.96
C VAL A 197 28.32 -19.49 -18.28
N SER A 198 27.58 -20.16 -19.16
CA SER A 198 27.13 -19.61 -20.45
C SER A 198 25.73 -20.13 -20.77
N LEU A 199 24.91 -19.28 -21.40
CA LEU A 199 23.72 -19.71 -22.11
C LEU A 199 24.07 -19.81 -23.59
N LEU A 200 24.00 -21.01 -24.13
CA LEU A 200 24.28 -21.32 -25.52
C LEU A 200 22.98 -21.27 -26.34
N PRO A 201 23.08 -21.23 -27.69
CA PRO A 201 21.93 -21.49 -28.54
C PRO A 201 21.36 -22.89 -28.31
N CYS A 202 20.05 -22.99 -28.15
CA CYS A 202 19.35 -24.27 -28.13
C CYS A 202 19.47 -24.99 -29.48
N ALA A 203 19.77 -26.29 -29.44
CA ALA A 203 19.86 -27.14 -30.62
C ALA A 203 18.51 -27.75 -31.00
N ALA A 204 17.56 -27.87 -30.06
CA ALA A 204 16.24 -28.42 -30.35
C ALA A 204 15.37 -27.43 -31.17
N PRO A 205 14.68 -27.87 -32.23
CA PRO A 205 13.95 -26.98 -33.14
C PRO A 205 12.79 -26.16 -32.54
N ARG A 206 12.34 -26.50 -31.32
CA ARG A 206 11.22 -25.83 -30.62
C ARG A 206 11.67 -25.02 -29.39
N HIS A 207 12.97 -24.99 -29.14
CA HIS A 207 13.55 -24.34 -27.98
C HIS A 207 14.21 -23.03 -28.40
N HIS A 208 13.83 -21.95 -27.74
CA HIS A 208 14.41 -20.63 -27.93
C HIS A 208 15.07 -20.17 -26.64
N THR A 209 16.35 -19.79 -26.69
CA THR A 209 17.06 -19.21 -25.54
C THR A 209 16.56 -17.79 -25.30
N ASP A 210 15.46 -17.65 -24.57
CA ASP A 210 14.80 -16.37 -24.24
C ASP A 210 14.15 -16.46 -22.84
N ASP A 211 13.86 -15.31 -22.22
CA ASP A 211 13.43 -15.11 -20.80
C ASP A 211 13.93 -16.13 -19.77
N VAL A 212 15.24 -16.34 -19.75
CA VAL A 212 15.89 -17.23 -18.79
C VAL A 212 16.21 -16.49 -17.48
N GLU A 213 15.73 -17.05 -16.38
CA GLU A 213 16.10 -16.69 -15.01
C GLU A 213 17.22 -17.62 -14.51
N LEU A 214 18.32 -17.06 -13.99
CA LEU A 214 19.45 -17.81 -13.42
C LEU A 214 19.84 -17.30 -12.03
N GLU A 215 20.02 -18.20 -11.07
CA GLU A 215 20.49 -17.91 -9.72
C GLU A 215 21.65 -18.83 -9.32
N LEU A 216 22.69 -18.27 -8.70
CA LEU A 216 23.70 -19.04 -7.99
C LEU A 216 23.26 -19.26 -6.54
N GLY A 217 23.61 -20.41 -5.97
CA GLY A 217 23.24 -20.74 -4.60
C GLY A 217 24.07 -20.06 -3.52
N PRO A 218 23.61 -20.18 -2.27
CA PRO A 218 24.20 -19.46 -1.14
C PRO A 218 25.62 -19.96 -0.78
N GLN A 219 26.11 -21.02 -1.43
CA GLN A 219 27.46 -21.54 -1.25
C GLN A 219 28.53 -20.68 -1.95
N VAL A 220 28.13 -19.78 -2.86
CA VAL A 220 29.04 -18.91 -3.61
C VAL A 220 28.57 -17.45 -3.52
N PRO A 221 29.43 -16.45 -3.83
CA PRO A 221 29.10 -15.03 -3.68
C PRO A 221 27.90 -14.52 -4.48
N GLY A 222 27.51 -15.22 -5.55
CA GLY A 222 26.37 -14.83 -6.37
C GLY A 222 26.67 -13.69 -7.35
N PHE A 223 27.94 -13.53 -7.75
CA PHE A 223 28.39 -12.56 -8.74
C PHE A 223 28.82 -13.24 -10.04
N LEU A 224 28.36 -12.72 -11.18
CA LEU A 224 28.71 -13.16 -12.52
C LEU A 224 29.44 -12.03 -13.27
N SER A 225 30.75 -12.14 -13.41
CA SER A 225 31.61 -11.11 -14.03
C SER A 225 32.08 -11.56 -15.42
N PRO A 226 32.28 -10.66 -16.40
CA PRO A 226 32.84 -11.05 -17.71
C PRO A 226 34.33 -11.45 -17.64
N ARG A 227 35.01 -11.19 -16.52
CA ARG A 227 36.44 -11.50 -16.33
C ARG A 227 36.70 -12.24 -15.01
N ALA A 228 37.69 -13.12 -15.02
CA ALA A 228 38.02 -13.94 -13.87
C ALA A 228 38.62 -13.13 -12.71
N GLU A 229 39.43 -12.11 -13.00
CA GLU A 229 40.00 -11.21 -12.00
C GLU A 229 38.92 -10.36 -11.30
N TRP A 230 37.86 -9.96 -12.02
CA TRP A 230 36.73 -9.23 -11.45
C TRP A 230 35.87 -10.13 -10.57
N SER A 231 35.67 -11.39 -10.99
CA SER A 231 34.97 -12.38 -10.17
C SER A 231 35.65 -12.55 -8.79
N ARG A 232 36.99 -12.65 -8.75
CA ARG A 232 37.75 -12.67 -7.48
C ARG A 232 37.62 -11.36 -6.69
N LEU A 233 37.64 -10.21 -7.37
CA LEU A 233 37.49 -8.90 -6.75
C LEU A 233 36.14 -8.74 -6.02
N PHE A 234 35.03 -9.15 -6.65
CA PHE A 234 33.71 -9.08 -6.04
C PHE A 234 33.48 -10.16 -4.98
N ALA A 235 34.18 -11.30 -5.09
CA ALA A 235 34.19 -12.33 -4.06
C ALA A 235 35.06 -11.97 -2.83
N ALA A 236 35.94 -10.98 -2.93
CA ALA A 236 36.83 -10.61 -1.84
C ALA A 236 36.04 -10.16 -0.61
N GLY A 237 36.34 -10.76 0.54
CA GLY A 237 35.67 -10.50 1.81
C GLY A 237 34.25 -11.08 1.93
N TRP A 238 33.78 -11.84 0.94
CA TRP A 238 32.49 -12.51 1.02
C TRP A 238 32.49 -13.58 2.12
N THR A 239 31.39 -13.68 2.85
CA THR A 239 31.13 -14.75 3.80
C THR A 239 29.77 -15.40 3.53
N PRO A 240 29.62 -16.71 3.76
CA PRO A 240 28.32 -17.37 3.66
C PRO A 240 27.30 -16.67 4.57
N ALA A 241 26.10 -16.41 4.05
CA ALA A 241 25.02 -15.82 4.84
C ALA A 241 24.68 -16.73 6.05
N PRO A 242 24.43 -16.18 7.24
CA PRO A 242 24.01 -16.96 8.39
C PRO A 242 22.66 -17.66 8.13
N ALA A 243 22.34 -18.67 8.96
CA ALA A 243 21.07 -19.38 8.89
C ALA A 243 19.86 -18.43 8.94
N ALA A 244 18.73 -18.85 8.36
CA ALA A 244 17.52 -18.04 8.25
C ALA A 244 17.13 -17.41 9.60
N LEU A 245 17.17 -16.08 9.68
CA LEU A 245 16.76 -15.32 10.86
C LEU A 245 15.24 -15.46 11.07
N SER A 246 14.83 -15.52 12.33
CA SER A 246 13.40 -15.53 12.70
C SER A 246 12.75 -14.21 12.32
N SER A 247 11.51 -14.26 11.81
CA SER A 247 10.67 -13.07 11.59
C SER A 247 9.80 -12.72 12.81
N ARG A 248 9.99 -13.40 13.95
CA ARG A 248 9.25 -13.15 15.19
C ARG A 248 10.00 -12.18 16.10
N LEU A 249 9.32 -11.11 16.52
CA LEU A 249 9.83 -10.19 17.53
C LEU A 249 9.93 -10.87 18.91
N PRO A 250 11.06 -10.69 19.62
CA PRO A 250 11.17 -11.12 21.01
C PRO A 250 10.25 -10.27 21.91
N PRO A 251 9.68 -10.88 22.98
CA PRO A 251 8.98 -10.11 24.00
C PRO A 251 9.92 -9.13 24.69
N ARG A 252 9.40 -7.99 25.13
CA ARG A 252 10.12 -6.95 25.87
C ARG A 252 9.36 -6.60 27.15
N PRO A 253 10.03 -6.50 28.30
CA PRO A 253 9.39 -6.03 29.52
C PRO A 253 8.96 -4.57 29.35
N ALA A 254 7.75 -4.25 29.81
CA ALA A 254 7.28 -2.87 29.86
C ALA A 254 8.19 -2.04 30.77
N VAL A 255 8.61 -0.86 30.30
CA VAL A 255 9.36 0.12 31.10
C VAL A 255 8.52 1.34 31.46
N ARG A 256 7.32 1.46 30.88
CA ARG A 256 6.36 2.52 31.15
C ARG A 256 5.19 1.99 31.98
N ALA A 257 4.64 2.86 32.81
CA ALA A 257 3.38 2.56 33.47
C ALA A 257 2.23 2.59 32.43
N PRO A 258 1.21 1.72 32.57
CA PRO A 258 0.01 1.78 31.74
C PRO A 258 -0.61 3.17 31.74
N TYR A 259 -0.88 3.73 30.56
CA TYR A 259 -1.66 4.94 30.46
C TYR A 259 -3.13 4.63 30.77
N ARG A 260 -3.75 5.47 31.60
CA ARG A 260 -5.16 5.40 31.96
C ARG A 260 -5.81 6.72 31.58
N PRO A 261 -6.67 6.73 30.54
CA PRO A 261 -7.35 7.95 30.12
C PRO A 261 -8.27 8.43 31.24
N THR A 262 -8.31 9.74 31.48
CA THR A 262 -9.30 10.34 32.38
C THR A 262 -10.47 10.85 31.55
N PRO A 263 -11.72 10.40 31.80
CA PRO A 263 -12.89 10.90 31.09
C PRO A 263 -12.99 12.43 31.19
N SER A 264 -13.18 13.09 30.06
CA SER A 264 -13.31 14.55 29.98
C SER A 264 -14.15 14.93 28.77
N ALA A 265 -15.10 15.85 28.98
CA ALA A 265 -15.94 16.37 27.90
C ALA A 265 -15.11 17.02 26.77
N ALA A 266 -13.93 17.58 27.09
CA ALA A 266 -13.03 18.14 26.08
C ALA A 266 -12.41 17.06 25.20
N LEU A 267 -12.02 15.93 25.80
CA LEU A 267 -11.48 14.78 25.07
C LEU A 267 -12.57 14.12 24.22
N ASP A 268 -13.78 13.99 24.76
CA ASP A 268 -14.94 13.47 24.03
C ASP A 268 -15.24 14.33 22.80
N ALA A 269 -15.29 15.65 22.97
CA ALA A 269 -15.51 16.59 21.87
C ALA A 269 -14.39 16.54 20.82
N ALA A 270 -13.13 16.34 21.24
CA ALA A 270 -11.99 16.24 20.33
C ALA A 270 -12.03 14.97 19.44
N LEU A 271 -12.63 13.88 19.93
CA LEU A 271 -12.73 12.60 19.22
C LEU A 271 -13.96 12.53 18.29
N GLU A 272 -15.01 13.30 18.59
CA GLU A 272 -16.23 13.35 17.80
C GLU A 272 -16.01 14.01 16.43
N ARG A 273 -16.64 13.46 15.39
CA ARG A 273 -16.80 14.13 14.10
C ARG A 273 -18.27 14.13 13.69
N ARG A 274 -18.95 15.24 13.97
CA ARG A 274 -20.39 15.39 13.72
C ARG A 274 -20.67 15.64 12.24
N ALA A 275 -21.64 14.90 11.69
CA ALA A 275 -22.12 15.14 10.33
C ALA A 275 -22.75 16.54 10.22
N GLY A 276 -22.48 17.24 9.11
CA GLY A 276 -23.05 18.56 8.82
C GLY A 276 -22.39 19.76 9.51
N ALA A 277 -21.43 19.54 10.41
CA ALA A 277 -20.60 20.63 10.94
C ALA A 277 -19.52 21.03 9.93
N ALA A 278 -19.02 22.28 10.03
CA ALA A 278 -17.84 22.68 9.26
C ALA A 278 -16.67 21.75 9.60
N TRP A 279 -16.09 21.13 8.58
CA TRP A 279 -15.09 20.09 8.80
C TRP A 279 -13.83 20.67 9.45
N GLN A 280 -13.34 19.96 10.46
CA GLN A 280 -12.06 20.19 11.13
C GLN A 280 -11.44 18.82 11.46
N THR A 281 -10.14 18.81 11.72
CA THR A 281 -9.47 17.59 12.20
C THR A 281 -10.07 17.15 13.55
N SER A 282 -10.01 15.85 13.81
CA SER A 282 -10.36 15.25 15.11
C SER A 282 -9.13 14.58 15.70
N LEU A 283 -9.23 14.15 16.95
CA LEU A 283 -8.18 13.44 17.64
C LEU A 283 -7.90 12.08 16.95
N PRO A 284 -6.63 11.72 16.70
CA PRO A 284 -6.20 10.40 16.25
C PRO A 284 -6.51 9.32 17.29
N VAL A 285 -6.56 8.06 16.85
CA VAL A 285 -6.83 6.90 17.73
C VAL A 285 -5.68 5.90 17.68
N THR A 286 -5.27 5.37 18.83
CA THR A 286 -4.45 4.15 18.90
C THR A 286 -5.35 2.93 18.67
N TYR A 287 -4.85 1.97 17.89
CA TYR A 287 -5.69 0.91 17.34
C TYR A 287 -5.03 -0.47 17.45
N VAL A 288 -5.74 -1.45 18.00
CA VAL A 288 -5.33 -2.86 18.03
C VAL A 288 -6.40 -3.74 17.37
N LEU A 289 -5.93 -4.65 16.53
CA LEU A 289 -6.74 -5.70 15.92
C LEU A 289 -6.38 -7.06 16.50
N ASP A 290 -7.35 -7.72 17.14
CA ASP A 290 -7.19 -9.05 17.70
C ASP A 290 -8.20 -10.04 17.11
N TYR A 291 -7.73 -10.87 16.17
CA TYR A 291 -8.50 -11.98 15.61
C TYR A 291 -8.39 -13.27 16.44
N GLY A 292 -7.80 -13.24 17.63
CA GLY A 292 -7.76 -14.37 18.54
C GLY A 292 -9.17 -14.88 18.89
N ALA A 293 -9.26 -16.11 19.38
CA ALA A 293 -10.53 -16.70 19.85
C ALA A 293 -10.58 -16.85 21.39
N ASN A 294 -9.48 -16.55 22.08
CA ASN A 294 -9.34 -16.75 23.52
C ASN A 294 -9.58 -15.46 24.31
N HIS A 295 -10.70 -14.80 24.03
CA HIS A 295 -11.11 -13.54 24.68
C HIS A 295 -12.14 -13.80 25.78
N LEU A 296 -13.32 -14.30 25.38
CA LEU A 296 -14.44 -14.54 26.29
C LEU A 296 -14.14 -15.70 27.24
N GLY A 297 -14.26 -15.45 28.54
CA GLY A 297 -13.99 -16.45 29.59
C GLY A 297 -12.51 -16.65 29.91
N ASN A 298 -11.60 -15.93 29.24
CA ASN A 298 -10.18 -15.94 29.58
C ASN A 298 -9.89 -14.88 30.66
N PRO A 299 -9.50 -15.29 31.89
CA PRO A 299 -9.25 -14.36 32.98
C PRO A 299 -8.05 -13.43 32.73
N ASP A 300 -7.13 -13.80 31.83
CA ASP A 300 -5.90 -13.04 31.56
C ASP A 300 -6.07 -12.02 30.42
N TYR A 301 -7.15 -12.09 29.64
CA TYR A 301 -7.31 -11.27 28.44
C TYR A 301 -7.45 -9.77 28.76
N VAL A 302 -8.44 -9.41 29.59
CA VAL A 302 -8.65 -8.00 30.00
C VAL A 302 -7.42 -7.46 30.75
N PRO A 303 -6.80 -8.18 31.70
CA PRO A 303 -5.53 -7.76 32.30
C PRO A 303 -4.41 -7.47 31.28
N ALA A 304 -4.27 -8.30 30.23
CA ALA A 304 -3.27 -8.08 29.19
C ALA A 304 -3.56 -6.80 28.38
N VAL A 305 -4.81 -6.58 27.96
CA VAL A 305 -5.24 -5.35 27.28
C VAL A 305 -5.03 -4.13 28.18
N ALA A 306 -5.35 -4.25 29.47
CA ALA A 306 -5.18 -3.21 30.46
C ALA A 306 -3.71 -2.79 30.63
N THR A 307 -2.73 -3.57 30.18
CA THR A 307 -1.34 -3.09 30.21
C THR A 307 -1.15 -1.89 29.26
N ALA A 308 -1.73 -1.91 28.06
CA ALA A 308 -1.66 -0.80 27.12
C ALA A 308 -2.97 -0.68 26.34
N PRO A 309 -4.05 -0.15 26.97
CA PRO A 309 -5.36 -0.12 26.35
C PRO A 309 -5.33 0.78 25.10
N PRO A 310 -5.74 0.30 23.91
CA PRO A 310 -5.91 1.17 22.75
C PRO A 310 -7.17 2.03 22.87
N ALA A 311 -7.26 3.11 22.10
CA ALA A 311 -8.51 3.85 21.95
C ALA A 311 -9.57 3.02 21.21
N LEU A 312 -9.18 2.31 20.14
CA LEU A 312 -10.02 1.39 19.38
C LEU A 312 -9.49 -0.04 19.50
N LEU A 313 -10.31 -0.96 20.01
CA LEU A 313 -10.05 -2.39 20.02
C LEU A 313 -11.01 -3.08 19.05
N HIS A 314 -10.47 -3.63 17.97
CA HIS A 314 -11.21 -4.43 17.01
C HIS A 314 -11.00 -5.91 17.34
N LEU A 315 -12.09 -6.58 17.72
CA LEU A 315 -12.12 -8.01 18.03
C LEU A 315 -12.52 -8.81 16.78
N GLY A 316 -12.19 -10.11 16.74
CA GLY A 316 -12.73 -11.01 15.73
C GLY A 316 -14.24 -11.20 15.85
N LYS A 317 -14.74 -12.38 15.50
CA LYS A 317 -16.17 -12.70 15.58
C LYS A 317 -16.64 -13.01 17.01
N ASP A 318 -16.27 -12.15 17.95
CA ASP A 318 -16.76 -12.13 19.34
C ASP A 318 -18.18 -11.58 19.38
N VAL A 319 -19.11 -12.33 18.78
CA VAL A 319 -20.51 -11.94 18.57
C VAL A 319 -21.46 -13.04 19.03
N VAL A 320 -22.69 -12.66 19.41
CA VAL A 320 -23.74 -13.61 19.77
C VAL A 320 -24.16 -14.43 18.56
N PHE A 321 -24.45 -13.74 17.46
CA PHE A 321 -24.80 -14.33 16.17
C PHE A 321 -23.72 -14.00 15.15
N ASN A 322 -23.08 -15.03 14.61
CA ASN A 322 -22.18 -14.88 13.47
C ASN A 322 -23.01 -14.56 12.23
N HIS A 323 -22.68 -13.50 11.51
CA HIS A 323 -23.43 -13.08 10.31
C HIS A 323 -23.53 -14.19 9.25
N ALA A 324 -22.54 -15.08 9.17
CA ALA A 324 -22.49 -16.09 8.13
C ALA A 324 -23.03 -17.46 8.56
N TRP A 325 -23.06 -17.76 9.86
CA TRP A 325 -23.38 -19.09 10.38
C TRP A 325 -24.56 -19.13 11.36
N GLY A 326 -24.98 -17.98 11.90
CA GLY A 326 -25.90 -17.95 13.05
C GLY A 326 -25.14 -18.10 14.39
N PRO A 327 -25.79 -18.63 15.44
CA PRO A 327 -25.18 -18.75 16.77
C PRO A 327 -24.31 -20.00 16.82
N VAL A 328 -23.02 -19.89 16.50
CA VAL A 328 -22.09 -21.04 16.49
C VAL A 328 -21.05 -20.97 17.60
N ARG A 329 -20.46 -22.12 17.97
CA ARG A 329 -19.49 -22.23 19.06
C ARG A 329 -18.26 -21.35 18.90
N ALA A 330 -17.70 -21.21 17.70
CA ALA A 330 -16.50 -20.41 17.48
C ALA A 330 -16.70 -18.93 17.85
N LEU A 331 -15.65 -18.36 18.45
CA LEU A 331 -15.42 -16.93 18.63
C LEU A 331 -14.14 -16.56 17.86
N GLY A 332 -13.89 -15.25 17.72
CA GLY A 332 -12.67 -14.79 17.07
C GLY A 332 -12.59 -15.12 15.59
N GLY A 333 -11.38 -15.00 15.06
CA GLY A 333 -11.07 -15.17 13.64
C GLY A 333 -11.60 -14.02 12.78
N GLU A 334 -11.05 -13.94 11.57
CA GLU A 334 -11.48 -12.99 10.55
C GLU A 334 -12.70 -13.55 9.81
N ASN A 335 -12.49 -14.17 8.64
CA ASN A 335 -13.54 -14.37 7.67
C ASN A 335 -14.37 -15.66 7.84
N GLN A 336 -13.82 -16.68 8.50
CA GLN A 336 -14.32 -18.06 8.34
C GLN A 336 -14.79 -18.74 9.63
N ALA A 337 -14.45 -18.18 10.81
CA ALA A 337 -14.71 -18.82 12.11
C ALA A 337 -14.29 -20.32 12.13
N TYR A 338 -13.12 -20.62 11.54
CA TYR A 338 -12.55 -21.97 11.40
C TYR A 338 -13.33 -22.97 10.50
N GLY A 339 -14.51 -22.59 10.00
CA GLY A 339 -15.16 -23.14 8.80
C GLY A 339 -15.73 -24.57 8.88
N HIS A 340 -15.38 -25.38 9.87
CA HIS A 340 -15.79 -26.79 9.95
C HIS A 340 -15.77 -27.37 11.39
N GLY A 341 -16.37 -28.56 11.56
CA GLY A 341 -16.31 -29.33 12.81
C GLY A 341 -16.97 -28.62 13.98
N GLU A 342 -16.45 -28.81 15.19
CA GLU A 342 -17.04 -28.22 16.41
C GLU A 342 -17.13 -26.69 16.41
N ALA A 343 -16.29 -26.03 15.60
CA ALA A 343 -16.28 -24.57 15.49
C ALA A 343 -17.60 -24.00 14.97
N ILE A 344 -18.28 -24.74 14.08
CA ILE A 344 -19.55 -24.31 13.46
C ILE A 344 -20.77 -24.99 14.10
N THR A 345 -20.60 -25.71 15.21
CA THR A 345 -21.73 -26.29 15.95
C THR A 345 -22.64 -25.18 16.45
N ARG A 346 -23.93 -25.29 16.13
CA ARG A 346 -24.97 -24.37 16.59
C ARG A 346 -25.14 -24.44 18.11
N LEU A 347 -25.19 -23.28 18.75
CA LEU A 347 -25.45 -23.13 20.18
C LEU A 347 -26.95 -23.22 20.48
N SER A 348 -27.31 -23.76 21.63
CA SER A 348 -28.69 -23.66 22.11
C SER A 348 -29.07 -22.19 22.43
N PRO A 349 -30.37 -21.86 22.55
CA PRO A 349 -30.80 -20.52 22.99
C PRO A 349 -30.22 -20.13 24.36
N GLU A 350 -30.06 -21.08 25.27
CA GLU A 350 -29.49 -20.86 26.61
C GLU A 350 -27.99 -20.55 26.53
N GLU A 351 -27.24 -21.28 25.70
CA GLU A 351 -25.82 -21.02 25.45
C GLU A 351 -25.62 -19.66 24.76
N ALA A 352 -26.51 -19.29 23.83
CA ALA A 352 -26.48 -17.98 23.18
C ALA A 352 -26.81 -16.83 24.16
N ALA A 353 -27.73 -17.05 25.11
CA ALA A 353 -27.99 -16.11 26.21
C ALA A 353 -26.74 -15.93 27.10
N ALA A 354 -26.13 -17.03 27.54
CA ALA A 354 -24.92 -17.00 28.35
C ALA A 354 -23.77 -16.28 27.63
N ARG A 355 -23.66 -16.47 26.30
CA ARG A 355 -22.71 -15.73 25.47
C ARG A 355 -23.00 -14.22 25.45
N LEU A 356 -24.25 -13.82 25.26
CA LEU A 356 -24.63 -12.41 25.29
C LEU A 356 -24.21 -11.76 26.61
N ASP A 357 -24.50 -12.40 27.73
CA ASP A 357 -24.16 -11.86 29.05
C ASP A 357 -22.65 -11.85 29.32
N GLY A 358 -21.93 -12.89 28.90
CA GLY A 358 -20.47 -12.93 28.99
C GLY A 358 -19.81 -11.84 28.14
N LEU A 359 -20.26 -11.62 26.90
CA LEU A 359 -19.76 -10.54 26.05
C LEU A 359 -20.05 -9.17 26.67
N ARG A 360 -21.23 -8.96 27.26
CA ARG A 360 -21.56 -7.73 28.00
C ARG A 360 -20.56 -7.45 29.12
N GLN A 361 -20.26 -8.45 29.94
CA GLN A 361 -19.31 -8.33 31.03
C GLN A 361 -17.90 -8.04 30.53
N MET A 362 -17.46 -8.74 29.48
CA MET A 362 -16.14 -8.52 28.87
C MET A 362 -16.01 -7.12 28.29
N VAL A 363 -17.01 -6.63 27.56
CA VAL A 363 -16.99 -5.28 26.96
C VAL A 363 -16.97 -4.21 28.05
N ALA A 364 -17.78 -4.34 29.09
CA ALA A 364 -17.74 -3.42 30.23
C ALA A 364 -16.36 -3.40 30.91
N ALA A 365 -15.76 -4.58 31.14
CA ALA A 365 -14.42 -4.68 31.72
C ALA A 365 -13.32 -4.08 30.82
N LEU A 366 -13.47 -4.17 29.49
CA LEU A 366 -12.56 -3.52 28.54
C LEU A 366 -12.69 -1.99 28.59
N HIS A 367 -13.90 -1.45 28.72
CA HIS A 367 -14.12 -0.02 28.93
C HIS A 367 -13.53 0.45 30.28
N GLU A 368 -13.71 -0.32 31.35
CA GLU A 368 -13.08 -0.06 32.66
C GLU A 368 -11.55 -0.11 32.59
N ALA A 369 -10.98 -0.99 31.76
CA ALA A 369 -9.55 -1.06 31.49
C ALA A 369 -9.02 0.14 30.68
N GLY A 370 -9.90 0.99 30.13
CA GLY A 370 -9.57 2.22 29.42
C GLY A 370 -9.69 2.14 27.90
N VAL A 371 -10.23 1.05 27.34
CA VAL A 371 -10.58 1.00 25.90
C VAL A 371 -11.77 1.92 25.66
N ARG A 372 -11.75 2.72 24.58
CA ARG A 372 -12.86 3.65 24.30
C ARG A 372 -13.90 3.03 23.37
N TYR A 373 -13.46 2.41 22.29
CA TYR A 373 -14.32 1.77 21.30
C TYR A 373 -13.98 0.29 21.20
N VAL A 374 -14.98 -0.57 21.41
CA VAL A 374 -14.89 -2.01 21.17
C VAL A 374 -15.77 -2.34 19.97
N THR A 375 -15.15 -2.79 18.87
CA THR A 375 -15.86 -3.10 17.62
C THR A 375 -15.55 -4.53 17.16
N PRO A 376 -16.47 -5.49 17.28
CA PRO A 376 -16.24 -6.82 16.73
C PRO A 376 -16.37 -6.83 15.20
N TYR A 377 -15.85 -7.89 14.62
CA TYR A 377 -15.87 -8.15 13.19
C TYR A 377 -17.23 -8.72 12.74
N ILE A 378 -17.80 -8.14 11.69
CA ILE A 378 -18.85 -8.75 10.85
C ILE A 378 -18.41 -8.67 9.37
N CYS A 379 -19.09 -9.37 8.46
CA CYS A 379 -18.94 -9.11 7.03
C CYS A 379 -20.29 -8.73 6.40
N GLY A 380 -20.25 -7.74 5.50
CA GLY A 380 -21.44 -7.15 4.90
C GLY A 380 -22.19 -8.04 3.92
N MET A 381 -21.68 -9.24 3.58
CA MET A 381 -22.29 -10.06 2.52
C MET A 381 -21.95 -11.54 2.47
N THR A 382 -21.46 -12.20 3.53
CA THR A 382 -21.19 -13.65 3.40
C THR A 382 -22.15 -14.50 4.20
N LEU A 383 -22.64 -15.57 3.58
CA LEU A 383 -23.51 -16.58 4.17
C LEU A 383 -22.90 -17.96 3.94
N ASN A 384 -22.84 -18.81 4.97
CA ASN A 384 -22.10 -20.06 4.94
C ASN A 384 -22.99 -21.27 5.24
N GLY A 385 -22.80 -22.36 4.52
CA GLY A 385 -23.57 -23.59 4.73
C GLY A 385 -23.80 -24.36 3.45
N ASP A 386 -24.74 -25.30 3.49
CA ASP A 386 -25.18 -26.07 2.34
C ASP A 386 -26.72 -26.03 2.27
N PRO A 387 -27.32 -25.45 1.21
CA PRO A 387 -28.77 -25.33 1.08
C PRO A 387 -29.48 -26.67 0.85
N GLN A 388 -28.80 -27.68 0.30
CA GLN A 388 -29.38 -28.99 0.03
C GLN A 388 -29.37 -29.87 1.28
N ARG A 389 -28.23 -29.89 2.00
CA ARG A 389 -28.09 -30.62 3.27
C ARG A 389 -28.75 -29.88 4.44
N ARG A 390 -29.05 -28.59 4.25
CA ARG A 390 -29.52 -27.66 5.27
C ARG A 390 -28.60 -27.57 6.47
N SER A 391 -27.28 -27.58 6.22
CA SER A 391 -26.24 -27.41 7.25
C SER A 391 -25.73 -25.98 7.33
N GLY A 392 -25.09 -25.63 8.45
CA GLY A 392 -24.55 -24.29 8.67
C GLY A 392 -25.66 -23.27 8.89
N PHE A 393 -25.66 -22.17 8.12
CA PHE A 393 -26.70 -21.14 8.27
C PHE A 393 -28.11 -21.65 8.03
N TRP A 394 -28.31 -22.59 7.10
CA TRP A 394 -29.63 -23.15 6.81
C TRP A 394 -30.17 -23.96 7.98
N GLU A 395 -29.31 -24.65 8.73
CA GLU A 395 -29.71 -25.34 9.97
C GLU A 395 -30.22 -24.31 10.99
N PHE A 396 -29.48 -23.22 11.20
CA PHE A 396 -29.92 -22.14 12.08
C PHE A 396 -31.24 -21.53 11.60
N TYR A 397 -31.40 -21.29 10.30
CA TYR A 397 -32.62 -20.71 9.73
C TYR A 397 -33.86 -21.58 9.98
N ASP A 398 -33.70 -22.91 9.93
CA ASP A 398 -34.79 -23.85 10.23
C ASP A 398 -35.15 -23.86 11.73
N HIS A 399 -34.20 -23.49 12.59
CA HIS A 399 -34.35 -23.36 14.04
C HIS A 399 -34.53 -21.91 14.53
N TRP A 400 -34.81 -20.96 13.64
CA TRP A 400 -34.86 -19.54 13.97
C TRP A 400 -35.78 -19.22 15.16
N ASP A 401 -36.96 -19.86 15.19
CA ASP A 401 -37.98 -19.54 16.19
C ASP A 401 -37.58 -19.94 17.62
N ASP A 402 -36.62 -20.87 17.76
CA ASP A 402 -36.05 -21.27 19.06
C ASP A 402 -35.36 -20.08 19.77
N TYR A 403 -34.88 -19.09 19.01
CA TYR A 403 -34.13 -17.93 19.53
C TYR A 403 -35.00 -16.69 19.74
N ARG A 404 -36.31 -16.74 19.44
CA ARG A 404 -37.22 -15.60 19.59
C ARG A 404 -37.32 -15.13 21.05
N GLY A 405 -37.20 -16.06 22.00
CA GLY A 405 -37.15 -15.75 23.44
C GLY A 405 -35.96 -14.85 23.84
N LEU A 406 -34.87 -14.86 23.07
CA LEU A 406 -33.74 -13.93 23.26
C LEU A 406 -34.02 -12.53 22.72
N GLY A 407 -35.17 -12.34 22.09
CA GLY A 407 -35.59 -11.11 21.42
C GLY A 407 -35.21 -11.07 19.94
N LEU A 408 -34.83 -12.18 19.29
CA LEU A 408 -34.62 -12.22 17.84
C LEU A 408 -35.90 -11.85 17.09
N GLY A 409 -35.77 -11.06 16.02
CA GLY A 409 -36.87 -10.68 15.14
C GLY A 409 -37.58 -11.89 14.48
N PRO A 410 -38.72 -11.69 13.80
CA PRO A 410 -39.39 -12.76 13.08
C PRO A 410 -38.52 -13.34 11.96
N ARG A 411 -38.64 -14.65 11.72
CA ARG A 411 -37.94 -15.32 10.62
C ARG A 411 -38.37 -14.69 9.28
N PRO A 412 -37.44 -14.30 8.40
CA PRO A 412 -37.79 -13.90 7.03
C PRO A 412 -38.57 -15.01 6.32
N ALA A 413 -39.45 -14.66 5.36
CA ALA A 413 -40.31 -15.67 4.71
C ALA A 413 -39.60 -16.48 3.61
N GLN A 414 -38.66 -15.86 2.90
CA GLN A 414 -37.94 -16.43 1.76
C GLN A 414 -36.79 -17.33 2.23
N ASP A 415 -36.53 -18.46 1.56
CA ASP A 415 -35.37 -19.30 1.90
C ASP A 415 -34.05 -18.52 1.71
N PRO A 416 -33.02 -18.74 2.55
CA PRO A 416 -31.75 -18.03 2.42
C PRO A 416 -31.06 -18.15 1.06
N LEU A 417 -31.37 -19.18 0.26
CA LEU A 417 -30.90 -19.32 -1.12
C LEU A 417 -31.38 -18.17 -2.05
N GLU A 418 -32.53 -17.58 -1.74
CA GLU A 418 -33.09 -16.43 -2.47
C GLU A 418 -32.43 -15.11 -2.07
N TRP A 419 -31.72 -15.08 -0.94
CA TRP A 419 -31.03 -13.88 -0.46
C TRP A 419 -29.68 -13.65 -1.15
N LEU A 420 -29.21 -14.64 -1.90
CA LEU A 420 -27.87 -14.66 -2.46
C LEU A 420 -27.70 -13.75 -3.67
N GLN A 421 -26.48 -13.22 -3.83
CA GLN A 421 -26.05 -12.61 -5.09
C GLN A 421 -26.08 -13.67 -6.19
N ARG A 422 -26.29 -13.22 -7.42
CA ARG A 422 -26.31 -14.08 -8.61
C ARG A 422 -25.18 -13.70 -9.57
N ASN A 423 -24.64 -14.71 -10.24
CA ASN A 423 -23.77 -14.54 -11.41
C ASN A 423 -24.61 -14.15 -12.65
N ALA A 424 -23.95 -13.82 -13.76
CA ALA A 424 -24.63 -13.45 -15.00
C ALA A 424 -25.52 -14.57 -15.57
N ASP A 425 -25.20 -15.84 -15.29
CA ASP A 425 -25.98 -17.03 -15.67
C ASP A 425 -27.13 -17.35 -14.70
N GLY A 426 -27.32 -16.54 -13.65
CA GLY A 426 -28.36 -16.74 -12.64
C GLY A 426 -28.01 -17.74 -11.52
N THR A 427 -26.82 -18.35 -11.54
CA THR A 427 -26.37 -19.22 -10.45
C THR A 427 -26.04 -18.43 -9.18
N PRO A 428 -26.22 -19.01 -7.97
CA PRO A 428 -25.78 -18.39 -6.73
C PRO A 428 -24.28 -18.08 -6.76
N ARG A 429 -23.93 -16.85 -6.37
CA ARG A 429 -22.54 -16.41 -6.36
C ARG A 429 -21.82 -16.96 -5.14
N LEU A 430 -20.77 -17.69 -5.46
CA LEU A 430 -19.76 -18.21 -4.57
C LEU A 430 -18.67 -17.13 -4.38
N TYR A 431 -18.27 -16.84 -3.13
CA TYR A 431 -17.43 -15.65 -2.86
C TYR A 431 -15.97 -15.83 -3.32
N TYR A 432 -15.39 -17.02 -3.13
CA TYR A 432 -14.05 -17.35 -3.63
C TYR A 432 -14.10 -18.31 -4.81
N ARG A 433 -13.04 -18.32 -5.64
CA ARG A 433 -12.88 -19.35 -6.68
C ARG A 433 -12.61 -20.70 -6.02
N TYR A 434 -13.35 -21.71 -6.47
CA TYR A 434 -13.28 -23.09 -6.02
C TYR A 434 -12.66 -23.97 -7.11
N ASP A 435 -11.95 -25.01 -6.72
CA ASP A 435 -11.81 -26.18 -7.57
C ASP A 435 -13.14 -26.95 -7.50
N ILE A 436 -14.01 -26.67 -8.47
CA ILE A 436 -15.33 -27.29 -8.58
C ILE A 436 -15.21 -28.82 -8.73
N ASP A 437 -14.16 -29.29 -9.40
CA ASP A 437 -13.96 -30.72 -9.68
C ASP A 437 -13.57 -31.48 -8.40
N ALA A 438 -12.92 -30.81 -7.45
CA ALA A 438 -12.63 -31.35 -6.12
C ALA A 438 -13.79 -31.24 -5.11
N GLY A 439 -14.83 -30.45 -5.41
CA GLY A 439 -16.01 -30.26 -4.55
C GLY A 439 -15.71 -29.65 -3.17
N PHE A 440 -14.55 -29.01 -3.00
CA PHE A 440 -13.97 -28.72 -1.68
C PHE A 440 -13.35 -27.33 -1.63
N TYR A 441 -13.80 -26.51 -0.65
CA TYR A 441 -13.02 -25.37 -0.18
C TYR A 441 -12.25 -25.80 1.05
N PRO A 442 -10.91 -25.76 1.04
CA PRO A 442 -10.12 -26.42 2.07
C PRO A 442 -10.47 -26.10 3.52
N PRO A 443 -10.83 -24.84 3.85
CA PRO A 443 -11.27 -24.50 5.19
C PRO A 443 -12.72 -24.86 5.55
N PHE A 444 -13.62 -25.17 4.60
CA PHE A 444 -15.07 -25.35 4.87
C PHE A 444 -15.56 -26.80 4.73
N LYS A 445 -14.71 -27.68 4.20
CA LYS A 445 -15.05 -29.08 3.93
C LYS A 445 -16.33 -29.22 3.11
N ASP A 446 -17.39 -29.76 3.70
CA ASP A 446 -18.67 -30.07 3.06
C ASP A 446 -19.61 -28.85 2.93
N ASN A 447 -19.24 -27.68 3.47
CA ASN A 447 -20.03 -26.45 3.37
C ASN A 447 -19.48 -25.48 2.31
N HIS A 448 -20.31 -24.50 1.94
CA HIS A 448 -19.96 -23.45 0.98
C HIS A 448 -19.98 -22.06 1.61
N ARG A 449 -19.34 -21.09 0.92
CA ARG A 449 -19.36 -19.67 1.27
C ARG A 449 -19.95 -18.85 0.13
N TYR A 450 -21.19 -18.42 0.33
CA TYR A 450 -21.94 -17.63 -0.63
C TYR A 450 -21.80 -16.13 -0.37
N ALA A 451 -22.01 -15.35 -1.43
CA ALA A 451 -22.20 -13.91 -1.35
C ALA A 451 -23.71 -13.61 -1.25
N ALA A 452 -24.13 -12.82 -0.26
CA ALA A 452 -25.49 -12.37 -0.03
C ALA A 452 -25.73 -10.97 -0.61
N CYS A 453 -26.97 -10.71 -1.03
CA CYS A 453 -27.35 -9.49 -1.74
C CYS A 453 -28.07 -8.51 -0.82
N TRP A 454 -27.53 -7.30 -0.67
CA TRP A 454 -28.13 -6.24 0.15
C TRP A 454 -29.57 -5.85 -0.25
N HIS A 455 -29.91 -5.95 -1.54
CA HIS A 455 -31.24 -5.61 -2.06
C HIS A 455 -32.30 -6.69 -1.78
N THR A 456 -31.95 -7.81 -1.15
CA THR A 456 -32.92 -8.83 -0.73
C THR A 456 -33.35 -8.59 0.71
N THR A 457 -34.67 -8.68 0.97
CA THR A 457 -35.23 -8.40 2.30
C THR A 457 -34.65 -9.33 3.36
N GLY A 458 -34.51 -10.62 3.06
CA GLY A 458 -34.01 -11.60 4.03
C GLY A 458 -32.59 -11.30 4.54
N TRP A 459 -31.63 -11.07 3.64
CA TRP A 459 -30.26 -10.70 4.04
C TRP A 459 -30.20 -9.37 4.78
N ARG A 460 -30.92 -8.34 4.29
CA ARG A 460 -30.98 -7.04 4.95
C ARG A 460 -31.49 -7.18 6.39
N THR A 461 -32.61 -7.88 6.59
CA THR A 461 -33.17 -8.11 7.92
C THR A 461 -32.21 -8.86 8.83
N TRP A 462 -31.60 -9.95 8.34
CA TRP A 462 -30.67 -10.74 9.15
C TRP A 462 -29.43 -9.96 9.56
N LEU A 463 -28.77 -9.26 8.64
CA LEU A 463 -27.57 -8.50 8.96
C LEU A 463 -27.85 -7.41 10.00
N LEU A 464 -29.01 -6.75 9.92
CA LEU A 464 -29.38 -5.74 10.90
C LEU A 464 -29.73 -6.35 12.28
N GLU A 465 -30.30 -7.55 12.34
CA GLU A 465 -30.45 -8.28 13.61
C GLU A 465 -29.10 -8.63 14.24
N VAL A 466 -28.11 -9.05 13.45
CA VAL A 466 -26.74 -9.29 13.94
C VAL A 466 -26.17 -8.02 14.56
N VAL A 467 -26.29 -6.87 13.88
CA VAL A 467 -25.82 -5.57 14.38
C VAL A 467 -26.54 -5.18 15.67
N ARG A 468 -27.86 -5.41 15.76
CA ARG A 468 -28.64 -5.16 16.98
C ARG A 468 -28.13 -6.00 18.15
N PHE A 469 -27.85 -7.29 17.95
CA PHE A 469 -27.28 -8.13 19.01
C PHE A 469 -25.85 -7.74 19.38
N VAL A 470 -25.05 -7.22 18.45
CA VAL A 470 -23.74 -6.62 18.77
C VAL A 470 -23.92 -5.38 19.65
N ALA A 471 -24.83 -4.45 19.30
CA ALA A 471 -25.11 -3.29 20.14
C ALA A 471 -25.58 -3.69 21.56
N ARG A 472 -26.35 -4.77 21.68
CA ARG A 472 -26.79 -5.32 22.98
C ARG A 472 -25.66 -5.80 23.87
N THR A 473 -24.48 -6.12 23.34
CA THR A 473 -23.31 -6.47 24.18
C THR A 473 -22.64 -5.22 24.79
N GLY A 474 -23.07 -4.02 24.40
CA GLY A 474 -22.40 -2.77 24.76
C GLY A 474 -21.24 -2.41 23.83
N CYS A 475 -20.98 -3.21 22.79
CA CYS A 475 -20.00 -2.84 21.75
C CYS A 475 -20.40 -1.51 21.09
N ASP A 476 -19.40 -0.68 20.80
CA ASP A 476 -19.60 0.69 20.33
C ASP A 476 -19.86 0.78 18.83
N GLY A 477 -19.65 -0.32 18.11
CA GLY A 477 -19.73 -0.35 16.66
C GLY A 477 -19.41 -1.72 16.09
N VAL A 478 -19.20 -1.76 14.78
CA VAL A 478 -18.73 -2.96 14.07
C VAL A 478 -17.67 -2.60 13.04
N PHE A 479 -16.71 -3.50 12.90
CA PHE A 479 -15.92 -3.56 11.68
C PHE A 479 -16.68 -4.34 10.61
N VAL A 480 -16.80 -3.80 9.40
CA VAL A 480 -17.56 -4.41 8.31
C VAL A 480 -16.62 -4.87 7.20
N ASP A 481 -16.26 -6.15 7.22
CA ASP A 481 -15.45 -6.72 6.14
C ASP A 481 -16.24 -6.88 4.85
N ASN A 482 -15.50 -6.89 3.74
CA ASN A 482 -16.03 -6.86 2.39
C ASN A 482 -17.06 -5.73 2.18
N GLY A 483 -16.88 -4.61 2.87
CA GLY A 483 -17.69 -3.40 2.82
C GLY A 483 -17.68 -2.71 1.45
N CYS A 484 -16.91 -3.22 0.47
CA CYS A 484 -16.88 -2.75 -0.91
C CYS A 484 -17.27 -3.80 -1.97
N SER A 485 -17.84 -4.94 -1.56
CA SER A 485 -18.01 -6.11 -2.46
C SER A 485 -19.44 -6.33 -3.00
N GLN A 486 -20.42 -5.44 -2.74
CA GLN A 486 -21.82 -5.61 -3.19
C GLN A 486 -21.92 -5.44 -4.70
N LYS A 487 -21.92 -6.55 -5.45
CA LYS A 487 -21.92 -6.56 -6.93
C LYS A 487 -22.88 -7.65 -7.44
N SER A 488 -24.11 -7.61 -6.95
CA SER A 488 -25.12 -8.64 -7.23
C SER A 488 -25.77 -8.45 -8.60
N ARG A 489 -25.91 -9.53 -9.38
CA ARG A 489 -26.74 -9.54 -10.60
C ARG A 489 -28.15 -10.11 -10.37
N SER A 490 -28.63 -10.17 -9.12
CA SER A 490 -29.97 -10.69 -8.80
C SER A 490 -31.10 -9.81 -9.35
N PRO A 491 -32.33 -10.33 -9.53
CA PRO A 491 -33.47 -9.53 -9.97
C PRO A 491 -33.75 -8.30 -9.10
N ALA A 492 -33.61 -8.43 -7.78
CA ALA A 492 -33.77 -7.31 -6.85
C ALA A 492 -32.72 -6.20 -7.09
N ALA A 493 -31.46 -6.57 -7.30
CA ALA A 493 -30.40 -5.62 -7.62
C ALA A 493 -30.61 -4.97 -9.00
N LEU A 494 -31.11 -5.71 -9.99
CA LEU A 494 -31.43 -5.16 -11.30
C LEU A 494 -32.59 -4.15 -11.23
N ALA A 495 -33.63 -4.44 -10.44
CA ALA A 495 -34.73 -3.50 -10.21
C ALA A 495 -34.22 -2.21 -9.55
N ALA A 496 -33.35 -2.32 -8.53
CA ALA A 496 -32.72 -1.17 -7.90
C ALA A 496 -31.81 -0.38 -8.87
N PHE A 497 -31.08 -1.06 -9.75
CA PHE A 497 -30.27 -0.40 -10.78
C PHE A 497 -31.12 0.41 -11.77
N ARG A 498 -32.25 -0.16 -12.22
CA ARG A 498 -33.20 0.55 -13.09
C ARG A 498 -33.78 1.79 -12.42
N ALA A 499 -34.14 1.70 -11.14
CA ALA A 499 -34.58 2.86 -10.36
C ALA A 499 -33.48 3.93 -10.28
N PHE A 500 -32.25 3.53 -9.96
CA PHE A 500 -31.09 4.41 -9.91
C PHE A 500 -30.85 5.15 -11.25
N LEU A 501 -30.98 4.46 -12.39
CA LEU A 501 -30.84 5.11 -13.69
C LEU A 501 -31.95 6.13 -13.96
N LYS A 502 -33.21 5.79 -13.62
CA LYS A 502 -34.38 6.68 -13.81
C LYS A 502 -34.32 7.95 -12.98
N GLU A 503 -33.68 7.91 -11.82
CA GLU A 503 -33.45 9.09 -10.98
C GLU A 503 -32.43 10.06 -11.58
N ARG A 504 -31.53 9.57 -12.44
CA ARG A 504 -30.35 10.33 -12.91
C ARG A 504 -30.41 10.72 -14.38
N TRP A 505 -31.16 9.97 -15.18
CA TRP A 505 -31.17 10.10 -16.63
C TRP A 505 -32.59 10.20 -17.16
N THR A 506 -32.82 11.20 -18.02
CA THR A 506 -34.01 11.19 -18.87
C THR A 506 -33.91 10.06 -19.91
N ALA A 507 -35.04 9.59 -20.43
CA ALA A 507 -35.06 8.55 -21.48
C ALA A 507 -34.24 8.96 -22.73
N ALA A 508 -34.25 10.24 -23.09
CA ALA A 508 -33.45 10.74 -24.21
C ALA A 508 -31.95 10.64 -23.91
N GLN A 509 -31.50 11.12 -22.75
CA GLN A 509 -30.08 11.03 -22.38
C GLN A 509 -29.61 9.58 -22.21
N ALA A 510 -30.42 8.71 -21.61
CA ALA A 510 -30.08 7.30 -21.46
C ALA A 510 -29.84 6.63 -22.83
N ARG A 511 -30.70 6.91 -23.81
CA ARG A 511 -30.54 6.42 -25.17
C ARG A 511 -29.29 7.01 -25.84
N ASP A 512 -29.14 8.32 -25.78
CA ASP A 512 -28.14 9.03 -26.58
C ASP A 512 -26.71 8.96 -25.97
N LEU A 513 -26.58 8.80 -24.64
CA LEU A 513 -25.30 8.79 -23.93
C LEU A 513 -24.93 7.45 -23.30
N LEU A 514 -25.91 6.68 -22.80
CA LEU A 514 -25.65 5.37 -22.19
C LEU A 514 -25.82 4.20 -23.16
N GLY A 515 -26.42 4.44 -24.33
CA GLY A 515 -26.82 3.36 -25.25
C GLY A 515 -28.00 2.53 -24.75
N ILE A 516 -28.79 3.05 -23.81
CA ILE A 516 -29.94 2.35 -23.21
C ILE A 516 -31.24 2.91 -23.80
N ALA A 517 -31.82 2.17 -24.74
CA ALA A 517 -33.03 2.60 -25.46
C ALA A 517 -34.27 2.69 -24.56
N ASP A 518 -34.39 1.80 -23.57
CA ASP A 518 -35.50 1.75 -22.61
C ASP A 518 -34.95 1.47 -21.20
N LEU A 519 -35.23 2.39 -20.27
CA LEU A 519 -34.81 2.31 -18.88
C LEU A 519 -35.53 1.20 -18.10
N ASP A 520 -36.75 0.82 -18.52
CA ASP A 520 -37.49 -0.30 -17.93
C ASP A 520 -36.92 -1.65 -18.34
N ALA A 521 -36.39 -1.74 -19.56
CA ALA A 521 -35.71 -2.92 -20.09
C ALA A 521 -34.19 -2.93 -19.81
N ALA A 522 -33.64 -1.90 -19.15
CA ALA A 522 -32.20 -1.78 -18.95
C ALA A 522 -31.61 -3.03 -18.30
N ALA A 523 -30.46 -3.45 -18.82
CA ALA A 523 -29.67 -4.56 -18.32
C ALA A 523 -28.38 -4.03 -17.70
N PHE A 524 -27.78 -4.89 -16.91
CA PHE A 524 -26.45 -4.67 -16.39
C PHE A 524 -25.40 -4.65 -17.52
N PRO A 525 -24.49 -3.66 -17.56
CA PRO A 525 -23.33 -3.71 -18.44
C PRO A 525 -22.45 -4.93 -18.15
N GLY A 526 -21.83 -5.46 -19.20
CA GLY A 526 -20.84 -6.53 -19.13
C GLY A 526 -19.58 -6.10 -18.38
N ASP A 527 -18.86 -7.06 -17.80
CA ASP A 527 -17.69 -6.77 -16.96
C ASP A 527 -16.50 -6.17 -17.74
N ARG A 528 -16.49 -6.31 -19.08
CA ARG A 528 -15.49 -5.75 -19.99
C ARG A 528 -15.98 -4.51 -20.75
N ASP A 529 -17.21 -4.07 -20.50
CA ASP A 529 -17.77 -2.94 -21.23
C ASP A 529 -17.10 -1.65 -20.77
N GLU A 530 -16.63 -0.86 -21.74
CA GLU A 530 -15.96 0.42 -21.51
C GLU A 530 -16.89 1.55 -21.97
N GLY A 531 -17.76 2.06 -21.10
CA GLY A 531 -18.81 3.02 -21.48
C GLY A 531 -19.39 3.79 -20.29
N LEU A 532 -20.17 4.84 -20.56
CA LEU A 532 -20.85 5.57 -19.49
C LEU A 532 -21.83 4.71 -18.69
N ALA A 533 -22.48 3.72 -19.34
CA ALA A 533 -23.30 2.75 -18.62
C ALA A 533 -22.49 1.96 -17.58
N ALA A 534 -21.24 1.60 -17.89
CA ALA A 534 -20.34 0.93 -16.96
C ALA A 534 -19.90 1.86 -15.81
N VAL A 535 -19.70 3.16 -16.07
CA VAL A 535 -19.46 4.17 -15.03
C VAL A 535 -20.66 4.28 -14.08
N GLU A 536 -21.87 4.38 -14.61
CA GLU A 536 -23.10 4.45 -13.80
C GLU A 536 -23.33 3.17 -12.99
N MET A 537 -22.93 2.01 -13.52
CA MET A 537 -22.93 0.76 -12.75
C MET A 537 -21.99 0.82 -11.53
N GLN A 538 -20.79 1.41 -11.64
CA GLN A 538 -19.90 1.59 -10.49
C GLN A 538 -20.50 2.54 -9.45
N ARG A 539 -21.11 3.64 -9.91
CA ARG A 539 -21.82 4.60 -9.03
C ARG A 539 -23.01 3.94 -8.32
N PHE A 540 -23.76 3.08 -9.00
CA PHE A 540 -24.84 2.30 -8.38
C PHE A 540 -24.34 1.35 -7.28
N TRP A 541 -23.21 0.67 -7.49
CA TRP A 541 -22.60 -0.15 -6.44
C TRP A 541 -22.20 0.70 -5.24
N CYS A 542 -21.61 1.87 -5.47
CA CYS A 542 -21.27 2.79 -4.38
C CYS A 542 -22.51 3.28 -3.62
N ALA A 543 -23.63 3.57 -4.31
CA ALA A 543 -24.90 3.93 -3.68
C ALA A 543 -25.47 2.78 -2.83
N THR A 544 -25.38 1.55 -3.32
CA THR A 544 -25.78 0.34 -2.57
C THR A 544 -24.98 0.19 -1.27
N LEU A 545 -23.66 0.40 -1.35
CA LEU A 545 -22.78 0.33 -0.18
C LEU A 545 -23.09 1.44 0.84
N ARG A 546 -23.34 2.67 0.36
CA ARG A 546 -23.71 3.80 1.22
C ARG A 546 -24.98 3.52 2.01
N ASP A 547 -26.02 3.00 1.36
CA ASP A 547 -27.27 2.60 2.02
C ASP A 547 -27.03 1.48 3.05
N GLN A 548 -26.18 0.50 2.72
CA GLN A 548 -25.81 -0.56 3.65
C GLN A 548 -25.15 -0.03 4.92
N MET A 549 -24.12 0.82 4.78
CA MET A 549 -23.41 1.37 5.93
C MET A 549 -24.31 2.28 6.79
N ALA A 550 -25.17 3.07 6.15
CA ALA A 550 -26.14 3.92 6.84
C ALA A 550 -27.16 3.08 7.64
N ALA A 551 -27.67 1.99 7.06
CA ALA A 551 -28.62 1.09 7.73
C ALA A 551 -27.97 0.37 8.92
N ILE A 552 -26.73 -0.08 8.79
CA ILE A 552 -25.96 -0.69 9.90
C ILE A 552 -25.80 0.31 11.05
N ARG A 553 -25.37 1.55 10.75
CA ARG A 553 -25.25 2.61 11.75
C ARG A 553 -26.58 2.85 12.47
N ALA A 554 -27.67 3.00 11.71
CA ALA A 554 -28.99 3.29 12.26
C ALA A 554 -29.48 2.18 13.19
N ALA A 555 -29.35 0.92 12.79
CA ALA A 555 -29.76 -0.22 13.61
C ALA A 555 -28.97 -0.32 14.91
N GLY A 556 -27.65 -0.19 14.86
CA GLY A 556 -26.82 -0.21 16.07
C GLY A 556 -27.08 1.00 16.97
N THR A 557 -27.29 2.19 16.39
CA THR A 557 -27.54 3.42 17.15
C THR A 557 -28.86 3.35 17.91
N ALA A 558 -29.91 2.84 17.26
CA ALA A 558 -31.23 2.69 17.87
C ALA A 558 -31.21 1.75 19.09
N GLU A 559 -30.43 0.66 19.02
CA GLU A 559 -30.32 -0.30 20.12
C GLU A 559 -29.36 0.17 21.23
N LEU A 560 -28.23 0.79 20.87
CA LEU A 560 -27.23 1.26 21.84
C LEU A 560 -27.67 2.55 22.57
N GLY A 561 -28.60 3.33 21.99
CA GLY A 561 -29.05 4.61 22.54
C GLY A 561 -28.05 5.76 22.38
N ARG A 562 -26.95 5.52 21.66
CA ARG A 562 -25.92 6.49 21.26
C ARG A 562 -25.35 6.10 19.90
N ASP A 563 -24.64 7.02 19.27
CA ASP A 563 -24.11 6.82 17.92
C ASP A 563 -23.23 5.57 17.83
N PHE A 564 -23.52 4.74 16.83
CA PHE A 564 -22.87 3.44 16.63
C PHE A 564 -21.79 3.55 15.56
N VAL A 565 -20.57 3.15 15.88
CA VAL A 565 -19.40 3.26 15.01
C VAL A 565 -19.52 2.26 13.86
N VAL A 566 -19.35 2.74 12.62
CA VAL A 566 -19.28 1.89 11.43
C VAL A 566 -17.92 2.04 10.78
N PHE A 567 -17.22 0.92 10.68
CA PHE A 567 -15.82 0.84 10.27
C PHE A 567 -15.62 -0.24 9.20
N PRO A 568 -15.94 0.03 7.92
CA PRO A 568 -15.70 -0.94 6.87
C PRO A 568 -14.21 -1.13 6.55
N ASN A 569 -13.88 -2.31 6.03
CA ASN A 569 -12.65 -2.47 5.27
C ASN A 569 -12.72 -1.60 3.99
N GLY A 570 -11.57 -1.06 3.61
CA GLY A 570 -11.50 -0.05 2.56
C GLY A 570 -11.77 -0.59 1.16
N GLY A 571 -11.87 0.36 0.25
CA GLY A 571 -11.99 0.13 -1.18
C GLY A 571 -10.98 0.99 -1.93
N ARG A 572 -11.14 1.07 -3.25
CA ARG A 572 -10.37 2.03 -4.06
C ARG A 572 -10.75 3.46 -3.66
N PRO A 573 -9.88 4.47 -3.86
CA PRO A 573 -10.20 5.87 -3.58
C PRO A 573 -11.58 6.33 -4.10
N SER A 574 -11.98 5.85 -5.29
CA SER A 574 -13.27 6.14 -5.89
C SER A 574 -14.46 5.58 -5.09
N GLU A 575 -14.33 4.36 -4.56
CA GLU A 575 -15.34 3.72 -3.71
C GLU A 575 -15.41 4.43 -2.35
N ILE A 576 -14.27 4.81 -1.77
CA ILE A 576 -14.24 5.52 -0.49
C ILE A 576 -14.96 6.86 -0.60
N GLN A 577 -14.61 7.66 -1.61
CA GLN A 577 -15.26 8.95 -1.87
C GLN A 577 -16.76 8.79 -2.08
N ALA A 578 -17.17 7.84 -2.93
CA ALA A 578 -18.56 7.74 -3.36
C ALA A 578 -19.45 6.96 -2.37
N ALA A 579 -18.91 6.06 -1.55
CA ALA A 579 -19.73 5.16 -0.72
C ALA A 579 -19.48 5.31 0.78
N LEU A 580 -18.26 5.65 1.19
CA LEU A 580 -17.81 5.49 2.59
C LEU A 580 -17.54 6.81 3.30
N SER A 581 -17.81 7.96 2.66
CA SER A 581 -17.55 9.30 3.23
C SER A 581 -18.21 9.54 4.60
N ASP A 582 -19.32 8.84 4.86
CA ASP A 582 -20.19 8.99 6.04
C ASP A 582 -19.97 7.88 7.10
N THR A 583 -18.99 6.99 6.90
CA THR A 583 -18.55 6.05 7.94
C THR A 583 -17.64 6.76 8.95
N ASP A 584 -17.34 6.13 10.09
CA ASP A 584 -16.44 6.72 11.09
C ASP A 584 -14.97 6.53 10.74
N PHE A 585 -14.69 5.36 10.18
CA PHE A 585 -13.37 4.90 9.81
C PHE A 585 -13.44 4.12 8.49
N VAL A 586 -12.29 3.99 7.83
CA VAL A 586 -12.10 3.09 6.69
C VAL A 586 -10.71 2.49 6.76
N MET A 587 -10.57 1.16 6.62
CA MET A 587 -9.28 0.50 6.75
C MET A 587 -8.61 0.27 5.40
N PHE A 588 -7.41 0.82 5.20
CA PHE A 588 -6.56 0.42 4.08
C PHE A 588 -5.77 -0.83 4.47
N GLU A 589 -5.99 -1.92 3.73
CA GLU A 589 -5.16 -3.11 3.85
C GLU A 589 -4.00 -3.04 2.85
N LYS A 590 -2.82 -2.63 3.34
CA LYS A 590 -1.60 -2.55 2.55
C LYS A 590 -0.86 -3.87 2.68
N SER A 591 -1.37 -4.93 2.06
CA SER A 591 -0.76 -6.27 2.18
C SER A 591 0.40 -6.52 1.21
N ILE A 592 0.45 -5.81 0.07
CA ILE A 592 1.42 -6.05 -1.00
C ILE A 592 2.27 -4.80 -1.22
N GLY A 593 3.60 -4.98 -1.21
CA GLY A 593 4.60 -3.96 -1.51
C GLY A 593 5.94 -4.62 -1.77
N GLU A 594 6.75 -4.04 -2.66
CA GLU A 594 8.06 -4.57 -3.07
C GLU A 594 8.99 -4.81 -1.87
N TYR A 595 8.90 -3.94 -0.86
CA TYR A 595 9.72 -3.96 0.36
C TYR A 595 8.85 -4.08 1.63
N GLY A 596 7.75 -4.83 1.53
CA GLY A 596 6.69 -4.81 2.54
C GLY A 596 5.98 -3.45 2.60
N THR A 597 5.16 -3.23 3.61
CA THR A 597 4.34 -2.00 3.73
C THR A 597 4.37 -1.37 5.12
N ASN A 598 5.06 -1.98 6.09
CA ASN A 598 5.27 -1.37 7.39
C ASN A 598 5.99 -0.03 7.23
N PRO A 599 5.59 1.03 7.96
CA PRO A 599 6.17 2.35 7.81
C PRO A 599 7.59 2.40 8.39
N GLY A 600 8.45 3.18 7.76
CA GLY A 600 9.85 3.36 8.17
C GLY A 600 10.85 3.04 7.08
N LEU A 601 12.10 2.90 7.49
CA LEU A 601 13.23 2.69 6.62
C LEU A 601 13.51 1.19 6.46
N VAL A 602 13.27 0.67 5.27
CA VAL A 602 13.75 -0.65 4.87
C VAL A 602 15.24 -0.52 4.54
N LEU A 603 16.05 -1.33 5.22
CA LEU A 603 17.43 -1.59 4.89
C LEU A 603 17.50 -2.97 4.24
N GLN A 604 17.46 -3.03 2.91
CA GLN A 604 17.46 -4.27 2.17
C GLN A 604 18.88 -4.55 1.64
N PRO A 605 19.61 -5.54 2.19
CA PRO A 605 20.91 -5.92 1.64
C PRO A 605 20.75 -6.33 0.18
N VAL A 606 21.50 -5.68 -0.71
CA VAL A 606 21.52 -5.99 -2.14
C VAL A 606 22.59 -7.04 -2.41
N PHE A 607 23.77 -6.82 -1.85
CA PHE A 607 24.90 -7.73 -1.78
C PHE A 607 25.92 -7.17 -0.78
N ASP A 608 27.00 -7.90 -0.53
CA ASP A 608 27.97 -7.54 0.50
C ASP A 608 28.58 -6.15 0.27
N GLY A 609 28.33 -5.26 1.22
CA GLY A 609 28.79 -3.87 1.21
C GLY A 609 27.85 -2.88 0.52
N VAL A 610 26.68 -3.31 0.03
CA VAL A 610 25.66 -2.41 -0.54
C VAL A 610 24.26 -2.77 -0.04
N THR A 611 23.59 -1.81 0.57
CA THR A 611 22.24 -1.94 1.12
C THR A 611 21.32 -0.93 0.46
N LEU A 612 20.12 -1.30 0.03
CA LEU A 612 19.10 -0.34 -0.42
C LEU A 612 18.43 0.30 0.78
N ARG A 613 18.19 1.62 0.66
CA ARG A 613 17.39 2.41 1.59
C ARG A 613 16.07 2.76 0.93
N VAL A 614 14.97 2.26 1.49
CA VAL A 614 13.63 2.56 0.99
C VAL A 614 12.75 3.04 2.14
N ILE A 615 12.11 4.18 1.97
CA ILE A 615 11.11 4.68 2.92
C ILE A 615 9.75 4.13 2.52
N ASN A 616 9.14 3.38 3.43
CA ASN A 616 7.74 3.00 3.35
C ASN A 616 6.89 4.00 4.14
N ASP A 617 5.77 4.41 3.55
CA ASP A 617 4.84 5.35 4.15
C ASP A 617 3.39 5.11 3.71
N SER A 618 2.45 5.82 4.35
CA SER A 618 1.04 5.80 3.98
C SER A 618 0.46 7.17 3.65
N LEU A 619 1.29 8.14 3.27
CA LEU A 619 0.86 9.54 3.09
C LEU A 619 -0.31 9.68 2.14
N PHE A 620 -0.24 9.06 0.96
CA PHE A 620 -1.32 9.22 -0.02
C PHE A 620 -2.67 8.80 0.57
N ASP A 621 -2.74 7.63 1.22
CA ASP A 621 -3.99 7.08 1.73
C ASP A 621 -4.55 7.96 2.86
N LEU A 622 -3.66 8.49 3.72
CA LEU A 622 -4.01 9.40 4.80
C LEU A 622 -4.51 10.76 4.28
N LEU A 623 -3.77 11.37 3.36
CA LEU A 623 -4.09 12.66 2.76
C LEU A 623 -5.36 12.59 1.93
N PHE A 624 -5.57 11.50 1.17
CA PHE A 624 -6.77 11.34 0.36
C PHE A 624 -8.03 11.33 1.23
N VAL A 625 -8.08 10.50 2.27
CA VAL A 625 -9.26 10.45 3.15
C VAL A 625 -9.46 11.76 3.91
N ARG A 626 -8.39 12.39 4.41
CA ARG A 626 -8.48 13.72 5.04
C ARG A 626 -9.04 14.76 4.08
N SER A 627 -8.62 14.74 2.81
CA SER A 627 -8.99 15.72 1.80
C SER A 627 -10.48 15.70 1.45
N LEU A 628 -11.18 14.57 1.67
CA LEU A 628 -12.63 14.47 1.49
C LEU A 628 -13.40 15.44 2.41
N ARG A 629 -12.77 15.90 3.50
CA ARG A 629 -13.38 16.76 4.52
C ARG A 629 -14.74 16.24 4.99
N SER A 630 -14.85 14.92 5.16
CA SER A 630 -16.07 14.24 5.57
C SER A 630 -15.89 13.47 6.89
N ARG A 631 -16.90 12.70 7.30
CA ARG A 631 -16.90 11.97 8.58
C ARG A 631 -15.80 10.91 8.65
N VAL A 632 -15.53 10.23 7.55
CA VAL A 632 -14.59 9.11 7.51
C VAL A 632 -13.15 9.50 7.86
N ARG A 633 -12.47 8.59 8.56
CA ARG A 633 -11.05 8.71 8.97
C ARG A 633 -10.28 7.46 8.53
N PRO A 634 -9.03 7.60 8.07
CA PRO A 634 -8.28 6.44 7.59
C PRO A 634 -7.72 5.63 8.76
N ILE A 635 -7.80 4.30 8.64
CA ILE A 635 -7.06 3.34 9.47
C ILE A 635 -6.09 2.61 8.56
N ILE A 636 -4.82 2.48 8.96
CA ILE A 636 -3.79 1.81 8.14
C ILE A 636 -3.47 0.44 8.75
N LEU A 637 -3.65 -0.61 7.96
CA LEU A 637 -3.17 -1.97 8.23
C LEU A 637 -1.99 -2.27 7.29
N THR A 638 -0.83 -2.58 7.86
CA THR A 638 0.37 -2.96 7.11
C THR A 638 0.78 -4.41 7.37
N ARG A 639 1.64 -4.92 6.49
CA ARG A 639 2.25 -6.25 6.59
C ARG A 639 3.74 -6.11 6.34
N GLY A 640 4.55 -6.94 7.03
CA GLY A 640 5.99 -7.05 6.76
C GLY A 640 6.32 -7.81 5.47
N GLY A 641 5.40 -7.88 4.51
CA GLY A 641 5.44 -8.71 3.30
C GLY A 641 4.32 -9.76 3.26
N TYR A 642 3.70 -9.94 2.09
CA TYR A 642 2.72 -10.99 1.82
C TYR A 642 3.01 -11.63 0.44
N PRO A 643 2.91 -12.97 0.28
CA PRO A 643 2.52 -13.96 1.29
C PRO A 643 3.63 -14.36 2.28
N SER A 644 4.86 -13.82 2.13
CA SER A 644 5.99 -14.10 3.02
C SER A 644 6.56 -12.83 3.65
N THR A 645 6.89 -12.90 4.94
CA THR A 645 7.56 -11.82 5.70
C THR A 645 9.06 -12.07 5.77
N ARG A 646 9.87 -11.03 5.53
CA ARG A 646 11.32 -11.08 5.76
C ARG A 646 11.69 -10.50 7.14
N PRO A 647 12.73 -11.00 7.82
CA PRO A 647 13.16 -10.48 9.12
C PRO A 647 13.46 -8.97 9.12
N GLU A 648 13.96 -8.41 8.02
CA GLU A 648 14.32 -7.00 7.85
C GLU A 648 13.08 -6.10 7.64
N TRP A 649 11.91 -6.68 7.36
CA TRP A 649 10.68 -5.95 7.07
C TRP A 649 9.70 -5.95 8.25
N VAL A 650 10.08 -6.60 9.35
CA VAL A 650 9.24 -6.72 10.55
C VAL A 650 9.02 -5.36 11.21
N LEU A 651 7.77 -5.08 11.59
CA LEU A 651 7.39 -3.88 12.33
C LEU A 651 7.91 -3.97 13.76
N ASN A 652 9.03 -3.33 14.08
CA ASN A 652 9.51 -3.25 15.46
C ASN A 652 8.80 -2.13 16.27
N PRO A 653 9.03 -2.01 17.59
CA PRO A 653 8.36 -1.01 18.42
C PRO A 653 8.60 0.45 18.02
N ASP A 654 9.76 0.78 17.43
CA ASP A 654 10.03 2.14 16.97
C ASP A 654 9.31 2.44 15.65
N ALA A 655 9.28 1.48 14.73
CA ALA A 655 8.45 1.57 13.54
C ALA A 655 6.95 1.62 13.88
N ALA A 656 6.50 0.96 14.95
CA ALA A 656 5.14 1.09 15.48
C ALA A 656 4.85 2.51 15.99
N ARG A 657 5.79 3.13 16.72
CA ARG A 657 5.69 4.56 17.10
C ARG A 657 5.60 5.46 15.87
N LEU A 658 6.43 5.22 14.86
CA LEU A 658 6.39 5.94 13.59
C LEU A 658 5.03 5.80 12.90
N GLY A 659 4.50 4.58 12.74
CA GLY A 659 3.22 4.37 12.05
C GLY A 659 2.06 5.09 12.72
N MET A 660 2.00 5.06 14.06
CA MET A 660 0.98 5.79 14.79
C MET A 660 1.22 7.32 14.77
N ALA A 661 2.48 7.80 14.80
CA ALA A 661 2.82 9.22 14.68
C ALA A 661 2.53 9.78 13.28
N GLU A 662 2.80 9.01 12.22
CA GLU A 662 2.40 9.32 10.85
C GLU A 662 0.89 9.52 10.76
N CYS A 663 0.11 8.60 11.32
CA CYS A 663 -1.34 8.75 11.37
C CYS A 663 -1.73 9.99 12.19
N ALA A 664 -1.10 10.23 13.35
CA ALA A 664 -1.40 11.39 14.18
C ALA A 664 -1.12 12.73 13.47
N ALA A 665 -0.11 12.77 12.61
CA ALA A 665 0.30 13.94 11.86
C ALA A 665 -0.54 14.17 10.59
N PHE A 666 -0.80 13.15 9.77
CA PHE A 666 -1.29 13.37 8.39
C PHE A 666 -2.77 13.04 8.17
N SER A 667 -3.40 12.26 9.05
CA SER A 667 -4.76 11.72 8.82
C SER A 667 -5.91 12.68 9.13
N GLY A 668 -5.67 13.68 9.99
CA GLY A 668 -6.73 14.49 10.59
C GLY A 668 -7.66 13.75 11.56
N GLY A 669 -7.27 12.58 12.09
CA GLY A 669 -8.03 11.83 13.12
C GLY A 669 -8.08 10.31 12.99
N GLY A 670 -7.30 9.74 12.06
CA GLY A 670 -7.17 8.30 11.82
C GLY A 670 -6.29 7.56 12.83
N GLY A 671 -5.82 6.37 12.45
CA GLY A 671 -5.06 5.48 13.32
C GLY A 671 -4.27 4.40 12.58
N PHE A 672 -3.31 3.81 13.29
CA PHE A 672 -2.43 2.76 12.75
C PHE A 672 -2.64 1.46 13.51
N LEU A 673 -2.79 0.36 12.78
CA LEU A 673 -3.07 -0.95 13.35
C LEU A 673 -1.82 -1.56 13.93
N LEU A 674 -1.94 -2.00 15.18
CA LEU A 674 -1.02 -2.95 15.79
C LEU A 674 -1.70 -4.30 16.00
N THR A 675 -0.92 -5.37 15.80
CA THR A 675 -1.32 -6.71 16.24
C THR A 675 -1.33 -6.77 17.78
N PRO A 676 -2.03 -7.72 18.42
CA PRO A 676 -2.25 -7.75 19.87
C PRO A 676 -1.03 -8.30 20.63
N ARG A 677 0.18 -7.89 20.22
CA ARG A 677 1.47 -8.20 20.85
C ARG A 677 1.77 -7.14 21.90
N PHE A 678 0.97 -7.10 22.96
CA PHE A 678 1.20 -6.19 24.09
C PHE A 678 2.59 -6.42 24.71
N ASP A 679 3.10 -7.66 24.67
CA ASP A 679 4.48 -8.01 25.04
C ASP A 679 5.57 -7.34 24.19
N ALA A 680 5.25 -6.75 23.05
CA ALA A 680 6.21 -6.06 22.18
C ALA A 680 5.91 -4.56 22.03
N TYR A 681 4.63 -4.18 21.99
CA TYR A 681 4.20 -2.81 21.65
C TYR A 681 3.63 -2.01 22.83
N HIS A 682 3.60 -2.56 24.05
CA HIS A 682 3.03 -1.89 25.22
C HIS A 682 3.51 -0.43 25.40
N ASP A 683 4.83 -0.21 25.44
CA ASP A 683 5.37 1.14 25.65
C ASP A 683 5.02 2.07 24.48
N ALA A 684 5.09 1.58 23.24
CA ALA A 684 4.75 2.37 22.06
C ALA A 684 3.29 2.84 22.08
N LEU A 685 2.35 1.95 22.45
CA LEU A 685 0.93 2.26 22.60
C LEU A 685 0.69 3.30 23.69
N ASN A 686 1.28 3.09 24.88
CA ASN A 686 1.09 3.98 26.02
C ASN A 686 1.71 5.36 25.79
N ASP A 687 2.93 5.44 25.26
CA ASP A 687 3.63 6.70 24.99
C ASP A 687 2.81 7.59 24.05
N LEU A 688 2.37 7.05 22.92
CA LEU A 688 1.66 7.86 21.94
C LEU A 688 0.23 8.17 22.35
N ARG A 689 -0.49 7.23 22.98
CA ARG A 689 -1.84 7.52 23.47
C ARG A 689 -1.83 8.62 24.52
N ALA A 690 -0.89 8.55 25.48
CA ALA A 690 -0.72 9.59 26.49
C ALA A 690 -0.42 10.95 25.87
N PHE A 691 0.45 10.99 24.84
CA PHE A 691 0.75 12.22 24.12
C PHE A 691 -0.47 12.80 23.40
N ILE A 692 -1.18 11.98 22.60
CA ILE A 692 -2.34 12.43 21.82
C ILE A 692 -3.44 12.95 22.75
N GLU A 693 -3.83 12.18 23.77
CA GLU A 693 -4.93 12.54 24.66
C GLU A 693 -4.55 13.63 25.68
N GLY A 694 -3.26 13.79 25.98
CA GLY A 694 -2.74 14.88 26.80
C GLY A 694 -2.63 16.23 26.09
N HIS A 695 -2.65 16.23 24.75
CA HIS A 695 -2.50 17.42 23.91
C HIS A 695 -3.55 17.49 22.77
N PRO A 696 -4.86 17.42 23.08
CA PRO A 696 -5.90 17.32 22.05
C PRO A 696 -5.93 18.54 21.12
N ASP A 697 -5.52 19.70 21.63
CA ASP A 697 -5.43 20.96 20.90
C ASP A 697 -4.36 20.99 19.80
N LEU A 698 -3.39 20.06 19.83
CA LEU A 698 -2.41 19.89 18.74
C LEU A 698 -2.95 19.09 17.56
N HIS A 699 -4.09 18.41 17.71
CA HIS A 699 -4.57 17.46 16.71
C HIS A 699 -6.00 17.75 16.25
N ALA A 700 -6.89 18.14 17.17
CA ALA A 700 -8.30 18.36 16.91
C ALA A 700 -8.63 19.84 16.70
N GLY A 701 -9.67 20.11 15.91
CA GLY A 701 -10.18 21.46 15.68
C GLY A 701 -9.33 22.31 14.73
N LEU A 702 -8.49 21.68 13.90
CA LEU A 702 -7.57 22.37 12.99
C LEU A 702 -7.99 22.21 11.52
N LEU A 703 -7.44 23.08 10.67
CA LEU A 703 -7.57 23.05 9.21
C LEU A 703 -6.19 22.90 8.56
N PRO A 704 -6.04 22.12 7.47
CA PRO A 704 -4.79 22.06 6.71
C PRO A 704 -4.28 23.46 6.33
N TRP A 705 -2.99 23.72 6.49
CA TRP A 705 -2.35 24.97 6.11
C TRP A 705 -1.45 24.78 4.88
N THR A 706 -2.10 24.67 3.73
CA THR A 706 -1.48 24.38 2.44
C THR A 706 -1.68 25.54 1.47
N ASP A 707 -0.86 25.61 0.42
CA ASP A 707 -1.03 26.57 -0.69
C ASP A 707 -1.10 25.90 -2.07
N THR A 708 -0.81 24.60 -2.12
CA THR A 708 -0.80 23.79 -3.33
C THR A 708 -1.90 22.73 -3.23
N ALA A 709 -2.78 22.68 -4.22
CA ALA A 709 -3.81 21.65 -4.33
C ALA A 709 -3.45 20.68 -5.47
N VAL A 710 -3.31 19.40 -5.16
CA VAL A 710 -3.06 18.36 -6.18
C VAL A 710 -4.37 17.66 -6.49
N LEU A 711 -4.84 17.74 -7.74
CA LEU A 711 -6.08 17.08 -8.15
C LEU A 711 -5.94 15.56 -8.02
N ALA A 712 -6.80 14.95 -7.20
CA ALA A 712 -6.85 13.51 -6.93
C ALA A 712 -8.23 12.96 -7.33
N LEU A 713 -8.49 12.97 -8.64
CA LEU A 713 -9.77 12.70 -9.26
C LEU A 713 -10.00 11.18 -9.41
N ALA A 714 -10.54 10.56 -8.37
CA ALA A 714 -10.56 9.11 -8.24
C ALA A 714 -11.44 8.40 -9.28
N GLU A 715 -12.51 9.03 -9.76
CA GLU A 715 -13.43 8.50 -10.77
C GLU A 715 -12.80 8.40 -12.17
N GLN A 716 -11.62 8.99 -12.43
CA GLN A 716 -10.86 8.81 -13.68
C GLN A 716 -10.73 7.33 -14.07
N VAL A 717 -10.54 6.44 -13.08
CA VAL A 717 -10.41 4.99 -13.31
C VAL A 717 -11.69 4.38 -13.88
N TRP A 718 -12.88 4.89 -13.52
CA TRP A 718 -14.15 4.41 -14.08
C TRP A 718 -14.31 4.83 -15.55
N HIS A 719 -13.69 5.96 -15.93
CA HIS A 719 -13.61 6.42 -17.31
C HIS A 719 -12.41 5.82 -18.09
N GLY A 720 -11.81 4.74 -17.59
CA GLY A 720 -10.69 4.04 -18.24
C GLY A 720 -9.36 4.80 -18.17
N ASN A 721 -9.20 5.74 -17.24
CA ASN A 721 -7.94 6.45 -17.02
C ASN A 721 -7.32 6.04 -15.68
N SER A 722 -6.62 4.90 -15.67
CA SER A 722 -5.91 4.41 -14.48
C SER A 722 -4.65 5.21 -14.13
N ASP A 723 -4.10 5.94 -15.10
CA ASP A 723 -2.80 6.60 -14.95
C ASP A 723 -2.86 7.74 -13.94
N HIS A 724 -3.95 8.51 -13.93
CA HIS A 724 -4.15 9.67 -13.06
C HIS A 724 -3.79 9.39 -11.59
N MET A 725 -4.47 8.43 -10.97
CA MET A 725 -4.25 8.11 -9.54
C MET A 725 -2.88 7.49 -9.28
N GLY A 726 -2.32 6.77 -10.27
CA GLY A 726 -0.94 6.26 -10.20
C GLY A 726 0.09 7.39 -10.15
N GLN A 727 -0.10 8.44 -10.94
CA GLN A 727 0.79 9.62 -10.94
C GLN A 727 0.66 10.42 -9.64
N VAL A 728 -0.56 10.64 -9.14
CA VAL A 728 -0.78 11.36 -7.87
C VAL A 728 -0.14 10.61 -6.70
N ARG A 729 -0.29 9.28 -6.64
CA ARG A 729 0.36 8.42 -5.63
C ARG A 729 1.88 8.51 -5.69
N ARG A 730 2.47 8.48 -6.89
CA ARG A 730 3.92 8.62 -7.10
C ARG A 730 4.43 9.99 -6.65
N LEU A 731 3.68 11.05 -6.97
CA LEU A 731 4.08 12.42 -6.69
C LEU A 731 4.02 12.78 -5.19
N THR A 732 3.10 12.16 -4.45
CA THR A 732 2.87 12.46 -3.03
C THR A 732 4.14 12.43 -2.16
N PRO A 733 4.95 11.36 -2.13
CA PRO A 733 6.18 11.34 -1.34
C PRO A 733 7.24 12.32 -1.86
N LEU A 734 7.30 12.58 -3.16
CA LEU A 734 8.26 13.54 -3.75
C LEU A 734 7.99 14.97 -3.29
N LEU A 735 6.72 15.38 -3.27
CA LEU A 735 6.31 16.69 -2.75
C LEU A 735 6.55 16.80 -1.24
N ALA A 736 6.34 15.70 -0.50
CA ALA A 736 6.57 15.67 0.93
C ALA A 736 8.07 15.81 1.28
N ASP A 737 8.95 15.12 0.56
CA ASP A 737 10.41 15.22 0.74
C ASP A 737 10.97 16.57 0.25
N ALA A 738 10.29 17.21 -0.70
CA ALA A 738 10.57 18.59 -1.12
C ALA A 738 9.92 19.65 -0.21
N HIS A 739 9.23 19.23 0.86
CA HIS A 739 8.56 20.08 1.86
C HIS A 739 7.54 21.07 1.26
N VAL A 740 6.93 20.72 0.12
CA VAL A 740 5.83 21.47 -0.47
C VAL A 740 4.63 21.40 0.48
N ARG A 741 3.96 22.53 0.72
CA ARG A 741 2.75 22.57 1.55
C ARG A 741 1.52 22.25 0.70
N PHE A 742 1.28 20.97 0.45
CA PHE A 742 0.18 20.52 -0.41
C PHE A 742 -0.93 19.76 0.33
N ASP A 743 -2.15 19.85 -0.21
CA ASP A 743 -3.24 18.93 0.09
C ASP A 743 -3.74 18.29 -1.22
N LEU A 744 -4.44 17.16 -1.10
CA LEU A 744 -5.14 16.58 -2.24
C LEU A 744 -6.48 17.32 -2.44
N LEU A 745 -6.94 17.41 -3.68
CA LEU A 745 -8.24 17.98 -4.03
C LEU A 745 -9.05 16.93 -4.82
N PRO A 746 -9.97 16.22 -4.15
CA PRO A 746 -10.83 15.25 -4.81
C PRO A 746 -11.91 15.95 -5.64
N GLU A 747 -12.45 15.27 -6.66
CA GLU A 747 -13.49 15.80 -7.54
C GLU A 747 -14.78 16.13 -6.78
N SER A 748 -15.08 15.43 -5.69
CA SER A 748 -16.22 15.73 -4.80
C SER A 748 -16.13 17.10 -4.12
N ARG A 749 -14.96 17.74 -4.16
CA ARG A 749 -14.69 19.06 -3.60
C ARG A 749 -14.10 20.05 -4.60
N LEU A 750 -14.05 19.71 -5.88
CA LEU A 750 -13.45 20.57 -6.90
C LEU A 750 -14.41 21.70 -7.30
N ASP A 751 -14.50 22.70 -6.43
CA ASP A 751 -15.36 23.87 -6.58
C ASP A 751 -14.61 25.19 -6.31
N ALA A 752 -15.31 26.32 -6.46
CA ALA A 752 -14.73 27.63 -6.26
C ALA A 752 -14.25 27.89 -4.82
N ALA A 753 -14.93 27.31 -3.82
CA ALA A 753 -14.55 27.51 -2.42
C ALA A 753 -13.23 26.81 -2.12
N ALA A 754 -13.07 25.55 -2.53
CA ALA A 754 -11.82 24.81 -2.35
C ALA A 754 -10.65 25.44 -3.11
N LEU A 755 -10.88 25.90 -4.35
CA LEU A 755 -9.85 26.54 -5.16
C LEU A 755 -9.41 27.90 -4.62
N SER A 756 -10.30 28.63 -3.93
CA SER A 756 -9.95 29.93 -3.31
C SER A 756 -8.95 29.81 -2.16
N GLU A 757 -8.81 28.61 -1.58
CA GLU A 757 -7.82 28.33 -0.53
C GLU A 757 -6.42 28.05 -1.10
N ALA A 758 -6.29 27.81 -2.40
CA ALA A 758 -5.04 27.44 -3.06
C ALA A 758 -4.41 28.65 -3.79
N GLY A 759 -3.08 28.68 -3.84
CA GLY A 759 -2.32 29.55 -4.74
C GLY A 759 -1.89 28.82 -6.03
N VAL A 760 -1.75 27.49 -5.96
CA VAL A 760 -1.34 26.63 -7.07
C VAL A 760 -2.24 25.41 -7.12
N VAL A 761 -2.66 25.02 -8.33
CA VAL A 761 -3.35 23.76 -8.60
C VAL A 761 -2.50 22.91 -9.53
N VAL A 762 -2.34 21.63 -9.19
CA VAL A 762 -1.56 20.66 -9.96
C VAL A 762 -2.50 19.59 -10.50
N ALA A 763 -2.45 19.35 -11.81
CA ALA A 763 -3.23 18.33 -12.49
C ALA A 763 -2.31 17.36 -13.25
N CYS A 764 -2.23 16.11 -12.80
CA CYS A 764 -1.39 15.08 -13.43
C CYS A 764 -2.26 14.06 -14.17
N ALA A 765 -2.17 13.96 -15.50
CA ALA A 765 -2.94 13.05 -16.33
C ALA A 765 -4.46 13.11 -16.07
N ALA A 766 -5.01 14.30 -15.80
CA ALA A 766 -6.43 14.53 -15.55
C ALA A 766 -7.21 14.60 -16.89
N ARG A 767 -7.29 13.46 -17.60
CA ARG A 767 -7.87 13.34 -18.94
C ARG A 767 -9.35 13.72 -18.99
N VAL A 768 -10.14 13.18 -18.06
CA VAL A 768 -11.59 13.41 -17.99
C VAL A 768 -11.89 14.48 -16.96
N LEU A 769 -12.47 15.60 -17.40
CA LEU A 769 -12.86 16.70 -16.51
C LEU A 769 -14.26 17.19 -16.85
N ALA A 770 -15.13 17.20 -15.84
CA ALA A 770 -16.48 17.73 -15.99
C ALA A 770 -16.43 19.20 -16.41
N GLU A 771 -17.41 19.66 -17.20
CA GLU A 771 -17.46 21.06 -17.64
C GLU A 771 -17.41 22.04 -16.45
N SER A 772 -18.17 21.76 -15.39
CA SER A 772 -18.19 22.58 -14.18
C SER A 772 -16.81 22.71 -13.52
N HIS A 773 -16.04 21.62 -13.47
CA HIS A 773 -14.69 21.58 -12.90
C HIS A 773 -13.70 22.35 -13.77
N LEU A 774 -13.75 22.17 -15.10
CA LEU A 774 -12.90 22.91 -16.03
C LEU A 774 -13.15 24.42 -15.94
N GLN A 775 -14.42 24.83 -15.85
CA GLN A 775 -14.80 26.23 -15.66
C GLN A 775 -14.35 26.78 -14.29
N ALA A 776 -14.34 25.95 -13.24
CA ALA A 776 -13.81 26.35 -11.94
C ALA A 776 -12.30 26.60 -12.00
N LEU A 777 -11.54 25.75 -12.70
CA LEU A 777 -10.11 25.94 -12.94
C LEU A 777 -9.82 27.18 -13.80
N ALA A 778 -10.63 27.41 -14.84
CA ALA A 778 -10.53 28.60 -15.68
C ALA A 778 -10.70 29.89 -14.83
N ARG A 779 -11.74 29.95 -13.99
CA ARG A 779 -11.97 31.06 -13.07
C ARG A 779 -10.86 31.23 -12.04
N PHE A 780 -10.31 30.14 -11.55
CA PHE A 780 -9.17 30.16 -10.62
C PHE A 780 -7.95 30.82 -11.27
N VAL A 781 -7.62 30.47 -12.52
CA VAL A 781 -6.52 31.09 -13.27
C VAL A 781 -6.83 32.56 -13.57
N ASP A 782 -8.06 32.88 -14.00
CA ASP A 782 -8.48 34.27 -14.23
C ASP A 782 -8.35 35.15 -12.97
N ALA A 783 -8.59 34.57 -11.78
CA ALA A 783 -8.47 35.25 -10.50
C ALA A 783 -7.01 35.40 -9.99
N GLY A 784 -6.02 34.92 -10.74
CA GLY A 784 -4.59 35.03 -10.38
C GLY A 784 -3.93 33.73 -9.95
N GLY A 785 -4.67 32.62 -9.94
CA GLY A 785 -4.16 31.30 -9.60
C GLY A 785 -3.17 30.75 -10.64
N ARG A 786 -2.32 29.81 -10.20
CA ARG A 786 -1.39 29.09 -11.07
C ARG A 786 -1.86 27.65 -11.29
N LEU A 787 -2.05 27.25 -12.55
CA LEU A 787 -2.35 25.86 -12.92
C LEU A 787 -1.10 25.20 -13.51
N VAL A 788 -0.64 24.13 -12.89
CA VAL A 788 0.48 23.29 -13.34
C VAL A 788 -0.08 21.97 -13.86
N VAL A 789 0.28 21.59 -15.08
CA VAL A 789 -0.21 20.37 -15.73
C VAL A 789 0.93 19.45 -16.14
N ALA A 790 0.80 18.18 -15.79
CA ALA A 790 1.65 17.08 -16.23
C ALA A 790 0.81 16.06 -17.00
N GLY A 791 1.18 15.68 -18.22
CA GLY A 791 0.46 14.69 -19.02
C GLY A 791 -0.87 15.17 -19.61
N ALA A 792 -1.80 14.25 -19.85
CA ALA A 792 -3.12 14.54 -20.42
C ALA A 792 -3.95 15.49 -19.53
N PHE A 793 -4.74 16.40 -20.13
CA PHE A 793 -5.54 17.36 -19.38
C PHE A 793 -6.80 17.80 -20.12
N ALA A 794 -7.95 17.52 -19.50
CA ALA A 794 -9.29 17.90 -19.99
C ALA A 794 -9.49 17.56 -21.48
N ASP A 795 -9.02 16.38 -21.91
CA ASP A 795 -9.21 15.89 -23.27
C ASP A 795 -10.65 15.45 -23.50
N GLN A 796 -11.35 15.06 -22.44
CA GLN A 796 -12.73 14.62 -22.48
C GLN A 796 -13.56 15.26 -21.38
N ASP A 797 -14.87 15.41 -21.63
CA ASP A 797 -15.85 15.80 -20.63
C ASP A 797 -16.36 14.60 -19.79
N GLU A 798 -17.23 14.87 -18.82
CA GLU A 798 -17.83 13.83 -17.96
C GLU A 798 -18.66 12.78 -18.74
N TYR A 799 -19.02 13.08 -19.99
CA TYR A 799 -19.74 12.19 -20.90
C TYR A 799 -18.81 11.46 -21.88
N ARG A 800 -17.48 11.55 -21.69
CA ARG A 800 -16.45 10.98 -22.57
C ARG A 800 -16.47 11.56 -23.99
N ARG A 801 -16.99 12.77 -24.18
CA ARG A 801 -16.93 13.47 -25.48
C ARG A 801 -15.60 14.21 -25.56
N ASP A 802 -14.94 14.10 -26.71
CA ASP A 802 -13.65 14.75 -26.94
C ASP A 802 -13.77 16.27 -26.93
N ARG A 803 -12.80 16.93 -26.30
CA ARG A 803 -12.65 18.38 -26.22
C ARG A 803 -11.51 18.83 -27.15
N PRO A 804 -11.82 19.32 -28.36
CA PRO A 804 -10.78 19.74 -29.30
C PRO A 804 -10.01 20.98 -28.83
N ALA A 805 -10.64 21.83 -28.01
CA ALA A 805 -10.03 23.04 -27.46
C ALA A 805 -10.40 23.25 -25.99
N LEU A 806 -9.51 23.94 -25.27
CA LEU A 806 -9.76 24.38 -23.89
C LEU A 806 -10.37 25.79 -23.90
N PRO A 807 -11.25 26.13 -22.93
CA PRO A 807 -11.80 27.47 -22.82
C PRO A 807 -10.73 28.49 -22.45
N ALA A 808 -10.96 29.78 -22.73
CA ALA A 808 -10.17 30.85 -22.13
C ALA A 808 -10.33 30.83 -20.59
N PRO A 809 -9.28 31.12 -19.80
CA PRO A 809 -7.93 31.51 -20.22
C PRO A 809 -6.98 30.33 -20.49
N LEU A 810 -7.46 29.08 -20.48
CA LEU A 810 -6.65 27.86 -20.56
C LEU A 810 -6.25 27.43 -21.99
N ALA A 811 -6.71 28.15 -23.02
CA ALA A 811 -6.59 27.76 -24.43
C ALA A 811 -5.14 27.42 -24.87
N GLY A 812 -4.14 28.16 -24.39
CA GLY A 812 -2.74 27.98 -24.77
C GLY A 812 -1.99 26.86 -24.03
N LEU A 813 -2.63 26.14 -23.10
CA LEU A 813 -1.96 25.14 -22.25
C LEU A 813 -1.37 23.97 -23.07
N ARG A 814 -2.07 23.53 -24.11
CA ARG A 814 -1.68 22.37 -24.94
C ARG A 814 -0.48 22.66 -25.85
N ASP A 815 -0.20 23.94 -26.10
CA ASP A 815 0.90 24.37 -26.97
C ASP A 815 2.23 24.54 -26.21
N LEU A 816 2.20 24.43 -24.88
CA LEU A 816 3.39 24.55 -24.03
C LEU A 816 4.22 23.27 -24.06
N ALA A 817 5.52 23.41 -24.32
CA ALA A 817 6.50 22.35 -24.11
C ALA A 817 6.79 22.16 -22.60
N ASP A 818 7.38 21.02 -22.24
CA ASP A 818 7.76 20.75 -20.84
C ASP A 818 8.63 21.87 -20.26
N GLY A 819 8.29 22.31 -19.05
CA GLY A 819 8.93 23.41 -18.33
C GLY A 819 8.48 24.81 -18.74
N GLN A 820 7.66 24.98 -19.80
CA GLN A 820 7.18 26.30 -20.24
C GLN A 820 5.94 26.77 -19.46
N SER A 821 5.79 28.09 -19.38
CA SER A 821 4.62 28.74 -18.80
C SER A 821 4.13 29.92 -19.63
N LEU A 822 2.86 30.27 -19.46
CA LEU A 822 2.19 31.37 -20.14
C LEU A 822 1.31 32.13 -19.14
N ARG A 823 1.36 33.46 -19.20
CA ARG A 823 0.42 34.34 -18.49
C ARG A 823 -0.97 34.17 -19.10
N ALA A 824 -1.96 33.88 -18.26
CA ALA A 824 -3.31 33.55 -18.68
C ALA A 824 -4.29 34.18 -17.68
N GLY A 825 -5.19 35.05 -18.15
CA GLY A 825 -5.99 35.89 -17.26
C GLY A 825 -5.10 36.77 -16.36
N ALA A 826 -5.41 36.86 -15.07
CA ALA A 826 -4.49 37.45 -14.08
C ALA A 826 -3.44 36.45 -13.55
N GLY A 827 -3.57 35.16 -13.88
CA GLY A 827 -2.76 34.07 -13.37
C GLY A 827 -1.75 33.53 -14.37
N GLU A 828 -1.46 32.24 -14.26
CA GLU A 828 -0.44 31.53 -15.05
C GLU A 828 -0.83 30.07 -15.28
N ILE A 829 -0.57 29.58 -16.48
CA ILE A 829 -0.64 28.16 -16.83
C ILE A 829 0.77 27.65 -17.15
N LEU A 830 1.08 26.42 -16.73
CA LEU A 830 2.42 25.84 -16.82
C LEU A 830 2.36 24.35 -17.18
N ARG A 831 3.29 23.90 -18.03
CA ARG A 831 3.52 22.50 -18.36
C ARG A 831 4.75 21.97 -17.61
N ALA A 832 4.60 20.84 -16.90
CA ALA A 832 5.68 20.16 -16.19
C ALA A 832 5.46 18.63 -16.24
N ASP A 833 5.98 17.96 -17.26
CA ASP A 833 5.75 16.54 -17.55
C ASP A 833 6.68 15.58 -16.82
N SER A 834 7.84 16.06 -16.34
CA SER A 834 8.74 15.28 -15.48
C SER A 834 8.47 15.55 -13.99
N ASP A 835 8.73 14.53 -13.16
CA ASP A 835 8.57 14.65 -11.70
C ASP A 835 9.52 15.72 -11.15
N GLU A 836 10.74 15.78 -11.69
CA GLU A 836 11.76 16.78 -11.36
C GLU A 836 11.28 18.20 -11.70
N ALA A 837 10.80 18.43 -12.93
CA ALA A 837 10.26 19.74 -13.31
C ALA A 837 9.09 20.16 -12.42
N LEU A 838 8.22 19.21 -12.06
CA LEU A 838 7.08 19.51 -11.21
C LEU A 838 7.51 19.86 -9.77
N VAL A 839 8.44 19.11 -9.19
CA VAL A 839 8.99 19.38 -7.86
C VAL A 839 9.75 20.72 -7.85
N ASP A 840 10.61 20.98 -8.82
CA ASP A 840 11.40 22.22 -8.92
C ASP A 840 10.53 23.48 -9.00
N ARG A 841 9.34 23.37 -9.61
CA ARG A 841 8.38 24.48 -9.70
C ARG A 841 7.62 24.73 -8.40
N LEU A 842 7.48 23.73 -7.55
CA LEU A 842 6.66 23.80 -6.33
C LEU A 842 7.49 23.96 -5.05
N ALA A 843 8.66 23.33 -4.97
CA ALA A 843 9.55 23.35 -3.81
C ALA A 843 9.88 24.76 -3.29
N PRO A 844 10.12 25.79 -4.14
CA PRO A 844 10.39 27.15 -3.66
C PRO A 844 9.25 27.81 -2.87
N ARG A 845 8.03 27.25 -2.93
CA ARG A 845 6.86 27.74 -2.16
C ARG A 845 6.63 26.95 -0.86
N GLY A 846 7.38 25.86 -0.68
CA GLY A 846 7.32 24.98 0.48
C GLY A 846 7.93 25.58 1.74
N LEU A 847 8.07 24.74 2.76
CA LEU A 847 8.81 25.06 3.97
C LEU A 847 10.29 24.78 3.75
N ALA A 848 11.15 25.70 4.14
CA ALA A 848 12.59 25.43 4.14
C ALA A 848 12.94 24.61 5.39
N LEU A 849 13.07 23.29 5.22
CA LEU A 849 13.56 22.38 6.25
C LEU A 849 14.97 21.91 5.92
N THR A 850 15.91 22.24 6.78
CA THR A 850 17.32 21.87 6.64
C THR A 850 17.86 21.21 7.89
N ARG A 851 18.94 20.45 7.75
CA ARG A 851 19.72 19.84 8.83
C ARG A 851 21.21 20.16 8.70
N ASP A 852 21.98 19.93 9.76
CA ASP A 852 23.46 19.97 9.76
C ASP A 852 24.01 21.25 9.10
N GLY A 853 23.52 22.43 9.50
CA GLY A 853 23.98 23.71 8.96
C GLY A 853 23.56 24.04 7.53
N GLY A 854 22.47 23.45 7.01
CA GLY A 854 21.80 23.91 5.77
C GLY A 854 21.55 22.86 4.69
N ARG A 855 21.79 21.57 4.96
CA ARG A 855 21.50 20.49 4.01
C ARG A 855 20.00 20.19 3.97
N PRO A 856 19.41 19.80 2.83
CA PRO A 856 18.04 19.28 2.80
C PRO A 856 17.87 18.09 3.76
N ALA A 857 16.67 17.94 4.32
CA ALA A 857 16.32 16.86 5.25
C ALA A 857 15.26 15.89 4.66
N PRO A 858 15.52 15.23 3.51
CA PRO A 858 14.57 14.27 2.94
C PRO A 858 14.30 13.13 3.92
N GLY A 859 13.10 12.56 3.89
CA GLY A 859 12.65 11.59 4.88
C GLY A 859 12.22 12.19 6.23
N VAL A 860 12.38 13.50 6.45
CA VAL A 860 11.63 14.23 7.48
C VAL A 860 10.46 14.91 6.81
N ARG A 861 9.23 14.51 7.15
CA ARG A 861 8.03 15.03 6.49
C ARG A 861 7.22 15.91 7.43
N VAL A 862 6.58 16.94 6.86
CA VAL A 862 5.89 17.97 7.63
C VAL A 862 4.41 17.99 7.32
N ALA A 863 3.57 17.74 8.32
CA ALA A 863 2.15 18.07 8.25
C ALA A 863 1.94 19.48 8.81
N SER A 864 1.15 20.30 8.13
CA SER A 864 0.95 21.71 8.48
C SER A 864 -0.54 22.02 8.65
N TYR A 865 -0.87 22.67 9.77
CA TYR A 865 -2.23 23.01 10.14
C TYR A 865 -2.31 24.43 10.70
N ARG A 866 -3.52 25.00 10.65
CA ARG A 866 -3.89 26.27 11.27
C ARG A 866 -5.14 26.13 12.11
N SER A 867 -5.28 26.94 13.15
CA SER A 867 -6.57 27.12 13.81
C SER A 867 -7.58 27.86 12.91
N PRO A 868 -8.89 27.67 13.09
CA PRO A 868 -9.92 28.35 12.28
C PRO A 868 -9.84 29.89 12.32
N ASP A 869 -9.44 30.47 13.46
CA ASP A 869 -9.21 31.92 13.63
C ASP A 869 -7.86 32.41 13.05
N GLY A 870 -7.02 31.49 12.55
CA GLY A 870 -5.70 31.77 12.01
C GLY A 870 -4.68 32.28 13.03
N GLN A 871 -4.94 32.17 14.34
CA GLN A 871 -4.02 32.59 15.40
C GLN A 871 -2.95 31.55 15.74
N ARG A 872 -3.12 30.29 15.32
CA ARG A 872 -2.18 29.21 15.60
C ARG A 872 -1.75 28.53 14.30
N LEU A 873 -0.46 28.22 14.20
CA LEU A 873 0.08 27.23 13.26
C LEU A 873 0.57 26.03 14.06
N VAL A 874 0.24 24.82 13.60
CA VAL A 874 0.67 23.56 14.20
C VAL A 874 1.34 22.71 13.14
N LEU A 875 2.59 22.35 13.36
CA LEU A 875 3.46 21.68 12.41
C LEU A 875 3.96 20.37 13.03
N HIS A 876 3.59 19.23 12.45
CA HIS A 876 4.11 17.92 12.85
C HIS A 876 5.31 17.57 11.98
N LEU A 877 6.46 17.31 12.59
CA LEU A 877 7.65 16.79 11.94
C LEU A 877 7.76 15.29 12.25
N VAL A 878 7.83 14.47 11.21
CA VAL A 878 7.90 13.01 11.31
C VAL A 878 9.16 12.51 10.60
N ASN A 879 10.06 11.86 11.33
CA ASN A 879 11.29 11.27 10.82
C ASN A 879 11.07 9.81 10.38
N TYR A 880 11.25 9.53 9.09
CA TYR A 880 11.11 8.20 8.50
C TYR A 880 12.40 7.39 8.50
N HIS A 881 13.53 7.94 8.97
CA HIS A 881 14.79 7.20 9.14
C HIS A 881 14.76 6.28 10.37
N VAL A 882 13.70 5.48 10.47
CA VAL A 882 13.41 4.51 11.53
C VAL A 882 13.55 3.11 10.93
N PRO A 883 14.69 2.42 11.14
CA PRO A 883 14.94 1.13 10.51
C PRO A 883 13.91 0.07 10.91
N LEU A 884 13.43 -0.69 9.93
CA LEU A 884 12.60 -1.88 10.12
C LEU A 884 13.47 -3.10 10.46
N GLY A 885 12.82 -4.12 11.03
CA GLY A 885 13.41 -5.44 11.23
C GLY A 885 13.32 -5.98 12.65
N VAL A 886 13.64 -7.26 12.82
CA VAL A 886 13.63 -7.93 14.14
C VAL A 886 14.75 -7.43 15.05
N ASP A 887 15.95 -7.22 14.47
CA ASP A 887 17.11 -6.64 15.13
C ASP A 887 17.62 -5.44 14.30
N PRO A 888 16.87 -4.33 14.32
CA PRO A 888 17.18 -3.17 13.48
C PRO A 888 18.36 -2.39 14.07
N PRO A 889 19.15 -1.68 13.24
CA PRO A 889 20.05 -0.65 13.77
C PRO A 889 19.24 0.45 14.50
N PRO A 890 19.88 1.25 15.37
CA PRO A 890 19.20 2.34 16.08
C PRO A 890 18.51 3.32 15.12
N VAL A 891 17.44 3.96 15.60
CA VAL A 891 16.80 5.07 14.89
C VAL A 891 17.83 6.14 14.51
N GLU A 892 17.88 6.52 13.24
CA GLU A 892 18.75 7.57 12.75
C GLU A 892 18.09 8.93 13.04
N ALA A 893 18.34 9.43 14.25
CA ALA A 893 17.85 10.74 14.65
C ALA A 893 18.49 11.86 13.80
N VAL A 894 17.69 12.86 13.44
CA VAL A 894 18.15 14.00 12.62
C VAL A 894 18.56 15.14 13.55
N ALA A 895 19.82 15.56 13.49
CA ALA A 895 20.38 16.61 14.31
C ALA A 895 20.32 17.99 13.61
N ASP A 896 20.41 19.05 14.42
CA ASP A 896 20.51 20.45 13.95
C ASP A 896 19.47 20.82 12.89
N LEU A 897 18.21 20.50 13.18
CA LEU A 897 17.10 20.80 12.29
C LEU A 897 16.72 22.28 12.39
N SER A 898 16.59 22.93 11.25
CA SER A 898 16.10 24.30 11.13
C SER A 898 14.91 24.33 10.18
N LEU A 899 13.75 24.77 10.70
CA LEU A 899 12.50 24.91 9.98
C LEU A 899 12.16 26.39 9.84
N ALA A 900 12.14 26.91 8.61
CA ALA A 900 11.69 28.26 8.31
C ALA A 900 10.19 28.25 7.94
N VAL A 901 9.39 28.96 8.76
CA VAL A 901 7.94 29.03 8.66
C VAL A 901 7.52 30.45 8.29
N PRO A 902 7.01 30.70 7.06
CA PRO A 902 6.46 32.00 6.72
C PRO A 902 5.18 32.25 7.52
N LEU A 903 5.13 33.34 8.29
CA LEU A 903 3.93 33.73 9.01
C LEU A 903 2.89 34.32 8.03
N PRO A 904 1.58 34.10 8.26
CA PRO A 904 0.55 34.74 7.46
C PRO A 904 0.69 36.27 7.48
N ALA A 905 0.37 36.92 6.35
CA ALA A 905 0.54 38.37 6.21
C ALA A 905 -0.17 39.15 7.34
N GLY A 906 0.54 40.13 7.92
CA GLY A 906 0.02 40.96 9.02
C GLY A 906 0.01 40.30 10.40
N ARG A 907 0.41 39.02 10.51
CA ARG A 907 0.56 38.32 11.80
C ARG A 907 1.97 38.48 12.36
N THR A 908 2.05 38.50 13.68
CA THR A 908 3.30 38.55 14.46
C THR A 908 3.31 37.44 15.49
N LEU A 909 4.49 36.84 15.72
CA LEU A 909 4.65 35.76 16.68
C LEU A 909 4.47 36.28 18.11
N ARG A 910 3.63 35.61 18.89
CA ARG A 910 3.36 35.90 20.32
C ARG A 910 3.93 34.85 21.25
N GLY A 911 4.04 33.61 20.80
CA GLY A 911 4.61 32.51 21.58
C GLY A 911 4.80 31.27 20.74
N PHE A 912 5.51 30.30 21.29
CA PHE A 912 5.69 28.99 20.68
C PHE A 912 5.84 27.92 21.75
N ARG A 913 5.60 26.66 21.37
CA ARG A 913 6.06 25.49 22.11
C ARG A 913 6.43 24.39 21.14
N VAL A 914 7.35 23.54 21.58
CA VAL A 914 7.73 22.33 20.86
C VAL A 914 7.56 21.14 21.80
N LEU A 915 6.75 20.18 21.38
CA LEU A 915 6.45 18.96 22.12
C LEU A 915 6.85 17.73 21.30
N SER A 916 7.05 16.59 21.94
CA SER A 916 7.36 15.34 21.25
C SER A 916 6.70 14.16 21.95
N SER A 917 6.32 13.15 21.18
CA SER A 917 5.88 11.87 21.74
C SER A 917 7.04 10.96 22.15
N ASP A 918 8.28 11.30 21.82
CA ASP A 918 9.48 10.51 22.17
C ASP A 918 9.95 10.76 23.60
N VAL A 919 9.63 11.92 24.18
CA VAL A 919 10.07 12.33 25.52
C VAL A 919 8.96 13.03 26.29
N PRO A 920 8.91 12.92 27.63
CA PRO A 920 7.96 13.67 28.43
C PRO A 920 8.33 15.16 28.46
N GLY A 921 7.37 16.03 28.15
CA GLY A 921 7.51 17.48 28.28
C GLY A 921 7.96 18.20 27.01
N ALA A 922 8.34 19.47 27.16
CA ALA A 922 8.74 20.31 26.04
C ALA A 922 10.18 20.05 25.59
N LEU A 923 10.39 20.06 24.27
CA LEU A 923 11.72 20.02 23.69
C LEU A 923 12.40 21.39 23.78
N PRO A 924 13.72 21.43 24.02
CA PRO A 924 14.48 22.66 23.87
C PRO A 924 14.45 23.07 22.39
N ALA A 925 14.01 24.30 22.13
CA ALA A 925 13.97 24.86 20.78
C ALA A 925 14.21 26.37 20.85
N GLU A 926 14.88 26.89 19.83
CA GLU A 926 15.07 28.33 19.64
C GLU A 926 14.20 28.79 18.48
N VAL A 927 13.51 29.93 18.65
CA VAL A 927 12.74 30.55 17.57
C VAL A 927 13.23 31.97 17.36
N THR A 928 13.60 32.27 16.13
CA THR A 928 13.98 33.63 15.70
C THR A 928 12.99 34.13 14.66
N LEU A 929 12.73 35.44 14.64
CA LEU A 929 11.82 36.07 13.69
C LEU A 929 12.59 37.11 12.87
N ALA A 930 12.60 36.94 11.55
CA ALA A 930 13.18 37.90 10.62
C ALA A 930 12.28 37.97 9.37
N GLU A 931 11.97 39.20 8.92
CA GLU A 931 11.22 39.44 7.66
C GLU A 931 9.91 38.65 7.53
N GLY A 932 9.20 38.42 8.64
CA GLY A 932 7.94 37.65 8.65
C GLY A 932 8.12 36.12 8.60
N ILE A 933 9.34 35.61 8.73
CA ILE A 933 9.66 34.18 8.78
C ILE A 933 10.10 33.81 10.20
N ALA A 934 9.39 32.86 10.82
CA ALA A 934 9.81 32.25 12.07
C ALA A 934 10.73 31.06 11.78
N THR A 935 11.99 31.14 12.19
CA THR A 935 12.96 30.04 12.07
C THR A 935 13.04 29.29 13.39
N VAL A 936 12.60 28.04 13.39
CA VAL A 936 12.56 27.13 14.54
C VAL A 936 13.75 26.18 14.46
N ARG A 937 14.59 26.16 15.49
CA ARG A 937 15.74 25.26 15.59
C ARG A 937 15.49 24.16 16.61
N LEU A 938 15.68 22.92 16.18
CA LEU A 938 15.53 21.70 16.96
C LEU A 938 16.89 21.00 17.01
N PRO A 939 17.48 20.81 18.21
CA PRO A 939 18.77 20.12 18.33
C PRO A 939 18.74 18.70 17.76
N GLN A 940 17.61 18.02 17.93
CA GLN A 940 17.43 16.64 17.49
C GLN A 940 15.95 16.29 17.28
N LEU A 941 15.66 15.53 16.24
CA LEU A 941 14.38 14.86 16.00
C LEU A 941 14.61 13.35 15.93
N ARG A 942 14.03 12.59 16.86
CA ARG A 942 14.11 11.12 16.87
C ARG A 942 13.06 10.50 15.95
N ILE A 943 11.78 10.58 16.30
CA ILE A 943 10.66 10.09 15.46
C ILE A 943 9.66 11.20 15.18
N HIS A 944 9.18 11.90 16.21
CA HIS A 944 8.06 12.85 16.05
C HIS A 944 8.19 14.06 16.98
N ALA A 945 7.98 15.25 16.42
CA ALA A 945 7.86 16.50 17.16
C ALA A 945 6.73 17.35 16.59
N VAL A 946 6.11 18.16 17.45
CA VAL A 946 5.07 19.12 17.08
C VAL A 946 5.52 20.51 17.48
N VAL A 947 5.57 21.41 16.51
CA VAL A 947 5.85 22.83 16.70
C VAL A 947 4.52 23.58 16.63
N GLU A 948 4.19 24.29 17.69
CA GLU A 948 3.09 25.26 17.69
C GLU A 948 3.64 26.69 17.72
N LEU A 949 3.14 27.52 16.81
CA LEU A 949 3.37 28.95 16.77
C LEU A 949 2.05 29.68 17.05
N VAL A 950 2.03 30.56 18.05
CA VAL A 950 0.88 31.38 18.43
C VAL A 950 1.12 32.81 17.96
N MET A 951 0.12 33.42 17.33
CA MET A 951 0.18 34.72 16.67
C MET A 951 -0.94 35.64 17.19
N ASN A 952 -0.82 36.95 16.91
CA ASN A 952 -1.83 37.95 17.27
C ASN A 952 -3.08 37.93 16.39
#